data_AF-A0A151IJ37-F1
#
_entry.id   AF-A0A151IJ37-F1
#
_cell.length_a   1.000
_cell.length_b   1.000
_cell.length_c   1.000
_cell.angle_alpha   90.00
_cell.angle_beta   90.00
_cell.angle_gamma   90.00
#
_symmetry.space_group_name_H-M   'P 1'
#
loop_
_entity.id
_entity.type
_entity.pdbx_description
1 polymer ?
#
loop_
_entity_poly.entity_id
_entity_poly.type
_entity_poly.pdbx_seq_one_letter_code
_entity_poly.pdbx_strand_id
1 'polypeptide(L)'
;MQSEVHRYKHIEPRQFLEDASSVVLERVRGAIERHGSVKVNTAFNGEFIEGDKRTVMSINSKNCELYPASNVREWYVSRVIEPTLASLEEHQERDSGWALSRILNLTVNVNKLNPMHAGCYVEVPKVVAALYPAENHVYRASSYPYYSTVLNFADIEFPVKLKDISKFERSNNVSVNVYGIKDGDILPLRLTDDKKERHINLLYVQDGDTGHFVTIKHLSRLVGSQLSKKKNKKFFCDRDEDSRNCVKLRFIDSYKFLSSSLDKLASYLEKDKLKIVRSEFSSLSDEDFNLLTRKGVFPYEYVDCVEKLNDTRLPPRESFHSSLTGDTVSESDYAHAANVWKRFSVRTLGEYSDLYLKTDVLLLTDVFENFRESCVASYGLDPAHYYTLPGFTWDAMLKHTRVKFELLTDIDMVMFIERGIRGGLSQCSGRYAKANNNGWAMCQPLPYADFRWAEDAANFDANAIAPDSPTEYILEVDLECPQHLHDVHADLPFCPMRDKPPGKRENKLLATLYYKQRYVIHYRNLQQCIHHDLRVTKIHRVLRFAQSAWLRDYIELNTQFRTRAKNDFEKNLYKLMNNAVFGKTMENVRDRVDVKLVTTWDGRYGAEALIAKPNFHSRSVFAENLIAVELRKLEMKFDKPIYVGMCILDISKVCCTSFITSTWYLCLRKIVKLCTPTRTVSYIASNATTCTRQ
;
A
#
# COMPACT_ATOMS: atom_id res chain seq x y z
N MET A 1 35.87 -52.60 11.92
CA MET A 1 34.45 -52.33 12.25
C MET A 1 34.42 -51.28 13.35
N GLN A 2 34.36 -50.01 12.97
CA GLN A 2 34.04 -48.89 13.85
C GLN A 2 32.53 -48.71 13.79
N SER A 3 31.84 -48.75 14.92
CA SER A 3 30.42 -48.36 14.99
C SER A 3 30.14 -47.68 16.33
N GLU A 4 29.64 -46.46 16.21
CA GLU A 4 28.77 -45.74 17.14
C GLU A 4 29.37 -45.20 18.45
N VAL A 5 30.03 -44.04 18.32
CA VAL A 5 30.06 -43.05 19.42
C VAL A 5 28.97 -42.02 19.13
N HIS A 6 28.00 -41.94 20.04
CA HIS A 6 26.95 -40.93 20.06
C HIS A 6 27.56 -39.51 20.02
N ARG A 7 27.30 -38.76 18.95
CA ARG A 7 27.58 -37.31 18.87
C ARG A 7 26.65 -36.57 19.83
N TYR A 8 27.14 -36.21 21.01
CA TYR A 8 26.53 -35.14 21.81
C TYR A 8 26.71 -33.82 21.03
N LYS A 9 25.60 -33.13 20.74
CA LYS A 9 25.60 -31.82 20.07
C LYS A 9 26.35 -30.80 20.95
N HIS A 10 27.58 -30.47 20.58
CA HIS A 10 28.26 -29.30 21.15
C HIS A 10 27.50 -28.06 20.68
N ILE A 11 26.81 -27.38 21.60
CA ILE A 11 26.22 -26.07 21.31
C ILE A 11 27.29 -25.03 21.60
N GLU A 12 27.62 -24.23 20.60
CA GLU A 12 28.55 -23.11 20.74
C GLU A 12 27.95 -22.04 21.68
N PRO A 13 28.70 -21.49 22.66
CA PRO A 13 28.16 -20.51 23.61
C PRO A 13 27.54 -19.28 22.96
N ARG A 14 28.13 -18.78 21.87
CA ARG A 14 27.57 -17.65 21.11
C ARG A 14 26.22 -18.03 20.51
N GLN A 15 26.13 -19.17 19.81
CA GLN A 15 24.88 -19.68 19.24
C GLN A 15 23.80 -19.88 20.32
N PHE A 16 24.14 -20.45 21.48
CA PHE A 16 23.19 -20.61 22.60
C PHE A 16 22.63 -19.27 23.09
N LEU A 17 23.50 -18.27 23.29
CA LEU A 17 23.09 -16.94 23.74
C LEU A 17 22.24 -16.21 22.69
N GLU A 18 22.55 -16.38 21.40
CA GLU A 18 21.76 -15.86 20.29
C GLU A 18 20.39 -16.54 20.15
N ASP A 19 20.32 -17.86 20.29
CA ASP A 19 19.06 -18.61 20.28
C ASP A 19 18.16 -18.23 21.46
N ALA A 20 18.75 -18.04 22.65
CA ALA A 20 18.06 -17.60 23.85
C ALA A 20 17.55 -16.14 23.76
N SER A 21 18.09 -15.34 22.85
CA SER A 21 17.79 -13.90 22.76
C SER A 21 16.29 -13.63 22.64
N SER A 22 15.57 -14.37 21.78
CA SER A 22 14.14 -14.16 21.57
C SER A 22 13.33 -14.28 22.86
N VAL A 23 13.61 -15.31 23.66
CA VAL A 23 12.92 -15.59 24.92
C VAL A 23 13.30 -14.57 26.00
N VAL A 24 14.59 -14.24 26.12
CA VAL A 24 15.06 -13.26 27.11
C VAL A 24 14.47 -11.87 26.83
N LEU A 25 14.50 -11.44 25.56
CA LEU A 25 13.95 -10.15 25.15
C LEU A 25 12.45 -10.07 25.44
N GLU A 26 11.68 -11.12 25.13
CA GLU A 26 10.24 -11.17 25.41
C GLU A 26 9.95 -11.09 26.91
N ARG A 27 10.68 -11.85 27.75
CA ARG A 27 10.47 -11.86 29.21
C ARG A 27 10.83 -10.52 29.86
N VAL A 28 11.92 -9.90 29.44
CA VAL A 28 12.36 -8.60 29.96
C VAL A 28 11.41 -7.49 29.52
N ARG A 29 10.97 -7.48 28.25
CA ARG A 29 9.94 -6.53 27.76
C ARG A 29 8.64 -6.67 28.52
N GLY A 30 8.13 -7.89 28.67
CA GLY A 30 6.90 -8.12 29.44
C GLY A 30 7.03 -7.77 30.93
N ALA A 31 8.25 -7.71 31.49
CA ALA A 31 8.47 -7.20 32.83
C ALA A 31 8.53 -5.66 32.89
N ILE A 32 9.12 -5.03 31.87
CA ILE A 32 9.10 -3.57 31.68
C ILE A 32 7.67 -3.08 31.53
N GLU A 33 6.86 -3.72 30.68
CA GLU A 33 5.43 -3.39 30.49
C GLU A 33 4.64 -3.48 31.81
N ARG A 34 4.89 -4.53 32.62
CA ARG A 34 4.19 -4.74 33.89
C ARG A 34 4.63 -3.81 35.02
N HIS A 35 5.88 -3.38 35.02
CA HIS A 35 6.48 -2.69 36.17
C HIS A 35 6.98 -1.28 35.88
N GLY A 36 6.94 -0.84 34.62
CA GLY A 36 7.49 0.43 34.12
C GLY A 36 9.01 0.41 34.07
N SER A 37 9.68 0.17 35.20
CA SER A 37 11.14 0.12 35.26
C SER A 37 11.60 -1.14 35.98
N VAL A 38 12.69 -1.72 35.51
CA VAL A 38 13.24 -2.97 36.04
C VAL A 38 14.75 -2.91 36.17
N LYS A 39 15.30 -3.69 37.10
CA LYS A 39 16.73 -3.92 37.26
C LYS A 39 17.01 -5.38 36.91
N VAL A 40 17.78 -5.59 35.84
CA VAL A 40 18.02 -6.91 35.24
C VAL A 40 19.50 -7.30 35.36
N ASN A 41 19.75 -8.56 35.69
CA ASN A 41 21.04 -9.22 35.49
C ASN A 41 20.83 -10.64 34.96
N THR A 42 21.91 -11.26 34.52
CA THR A 42 21.92 -12.61 33.97
C THR A 42 23.04 -13.42 34.59
N ALA A 43 22.82 -14.72 34.75
CA ALA A 43 23.81 -15.67 35.21
C ALA A 43 23.92 -16.81 34.19
N PHE A 44 25.05 -16.92 33.49
CA PHE A 44 25.35 -18.02 32.58
C PHE A 44 25.98 -19.16 33.37
N ASN A 45 25.34 -20.31 33.38
CA ASN A 45 25.78 -21.46 34.16
C ASN A 45 26.29 -22.57 33.23
N GLY A 46 27.53 -22.99 33.45
CA GLY A 46 28.19 -24.04 32.67
C GLY A 46 28.90 -25.07 33.55
N GLU A 47 28.98 -26.30 33.08
CA GLU A 47 29.90 -27.32 33.60
C GLU A 47 31.26 -27.16 32.91
N PHE A 48 32.30 -26.99 33.71
CA PHE A 48 33.68 -26.84 33.29
C PHE A 48 34.49 -28.07 33.71
N ILE A 49 35.47 -28.44 32.89
CA ILE A 49 36.33 -29.60 33.09
C ILE A 49 37.80 -29.22 33.04
N GLU A 50 38.58 -29.76 33.97
CA GLU A 50 40.05 -29.67 34.01
C GLU A 50 40.59 -31.07 34.37
N GLY A 51 41.14 -31.78 33.38
CA GLY A 51 41.47 -33.21 33.53
C GLY A 51 40.23 -34.04 33.88
N ASP A 52 40.27 -34.79 35.00
CA ASP A 52 39.14 -35.58 35.50
C ASP A 52 38.19 -34.80 36.43
N LYS A 53 38.51 -33.54 36.76
CA LYS A 53 37.68 -32.71 37.65
C LYS A 53 36.56 -32.04 36.87
N ARG A 54 35.36 -32.03 37.45
CA ARG A 54 34.20 -31.31 36.93
C ARG A 54 33.69 -30.33 37.98
N THR A 55 33.37 -29.11 37.57
CA THR A 55 32.77 -28.11 38.45
C THR A 55 31.74 -27.28 37.69
N VAL A 56 30.79 -26.70 38.41
CA VAL A 56 29.80 -25.78 37.85
C VAL A 56 30.21 -24.36 38.20
N MET A 57 30.40 -23.53 37.18
CA MET A 57 30.70 -22.11 37.36
C MET A 57 29.58 -21.24 36.78
N SER A 58 29.44 -20.04 37.35
CA SER A 58 28.43 -19.05 36.96
C SER A 58 29.09 -17.73 36.59
N ILE A 59 28.81 -17.24 35.39
CA ILE A 59 29.28 -15.94 34.90
C ILE A 59 28.11 -14.95 35.00
N ASN A 60 28.24 -13.98 35.91
CA ASN A 60 27.18 -13.03 36.22
C ASN A 60 27.41 -11.69 35.52
N SER A 61 26.38 -11.18 34.83
CA SER A 61 26.39 -9.81 34.33
C SER A 61 26.10 -8.81 35.45
N LYS A 62 26.58 -7.57 35.26
CA LYS A 62 26.30 -6.47 36.19
C LYS A 62 24.81 -6.10 36.12
N ASN A 63 24.25 -5.70 37.27
CA ASN A 63 22.90 -5.16 37.31
C ASN A 63 22.77 -3.95 36.36
N CYS A 64 21.78 -4.01 35.48
CA CYS A 64 21.44 -2.94 34.54
C CYS A 64 20.01 -2.49 34.77
N GLU A 65 19.80 -1.18 34.80
CA GLU A 65 18.47 -0.58 34.94
C GLU A 65 17.90 -0.34 33.55
N LEU A 66 16.72 -0.91 33.29
CA LEU A 66 16.00 -0.79 32.04
C LEU A 66 14.66 -0.07 32.29
N TYR A 67 14.35 0.85 31.38
CA TYR A 67 13.15 1.69 31.34
C TYR A 67 12.34 1.36 30.09
N PRO A 68 11.11 1.88 29.93
CA PRO A 68 10.27 1.59 28.75
C PRO A 68 10.96 1.90 27.41
N ALA A 69 11.77 2.96 27.36
CA ALA A 69 12.51 3.35 26.17
C ALA A 69 13.90 2.69 26.04
N SER A 70 14.31 1.80 26.96
CA SER A 70 15.61 1.16 26.88
C SER A 70 15.69 0.17 25.71
N ASN A 71 16.77 0.24 24.93
CA ASN A 71 17.02 -0.74 23.86
C ASN A 71 17.43 -2.09 24.45
N VAL A 72 16.44 -2.95 24.71
CA VAL A 72 16.65 -4.28 25.32
C VAL A 72 17.54 -5.17 24.45
N ARG A 73 17.54 -4.99 23.13
CA ARG A 73 18.41 -5.79 22.23
C ARG A 73 19.87 -5.37 22.36
N GLU A 74 20.12 -4.08 22.37
CA GLU A 74 21.46 -3.53 22.59
C GLU A 74 21.99 -3.87 23.98
N TRP A 75 21.14 -3.81 25.02
CA TRP A 75 21.48 -4.32 26.35
C TRP A 75 21.89 -5.79 26.29
N TYR A 76 21.10 -6.65 25.65
CA TYR A 76 21.39 -8.08 25.59
C TYR A 76 22.72 -8.35 24.87
N VAL A 77 23.01 -7.68 23.76
CA VAL A 77 24.29 -7.85 23.05
C VAL A 77 25.46 -7.29 23.87
N SER A 78 25.40 -6.02 24.26
CA SER A 78 26.54 -5.30 24.85
C SER A 78 26.80 -5.62 26.32
N ARG A 79 25.79 -6.08 27.07
CA ARG A 79 25.86 -6.32 28.52
C ARG A 79 25.70 -7.79 28.90
N VAL A 80 25.20 -8.64 28.01
CA VAL A 80 25.05 -10.08 28.26
C VAL A 80 25.95 -10.90 27.34
N ILE A 81 25.78 -10.82 26.02
CA ILE A 81 26.52 -11.68 25.07
C ILE A 81 28.02 -11.40 25.16
N GLU A 82 28.45 -10.18 24.81
CA GLU A 82 29.88 -9.87 24.69
C GLU A 82 30.64 -10.04 26.02
N PRO A 83 30.13 -9.58 27.19
CA PRO A 83 30.82 -9.81 28.45
C PRO A 83 30.88 -11.29 28.89
N THR A 84 29.86 -12.09 28.56
CA THR A 84 29.85 -13.52 28.89
C THR A 84 30.88 -14.26 28.04
N LEU A 85 30.95 -13.95 26.75
CA LEU A 85 31.93 -14.55 25.84
C LEU A 85 33.36 -14.14 26.21
N ALA A 86 33.60 -12.86 26.46
CA ALA A 86 34.91 -12.38 26.91
C ALA A 86 35.34 -13.05 28.23
N SER A 87 34.42 -13.26 29.16
CA SER A 87 34.71 -13.99 30.40
C SER A 87 35.02 -15.46 30.15
N LEU A 88 34.32 -16.11 29.21
CA LEU A 88 34.57 -17.51 28.85
C LEU A 88 35.93 -17.69 28.17
N GLU A 89 36.30 -16.79 27.26
CA GLU A 89 37.61 -16.75 26.61
C GLU A 89 38.71 -16.53 27.64
N GLU A 90 38.55 -15.55 28.54
CA GLU A 90 39.53 -15.28 29.61
C GLU A 90 39.74 -16.49 30.54
N HIS A 91 38.69 -17.26 30.84
CA HIS A 91 38.81 -18.47 31.64
C HIS A 91 39.55 -19.60 30.91
N GLN A 92 39.42 -19.68 29.58
CA GLN A 92 40.05 -20.71 28.75
C GLN A 92 41.52 -20.39 28.41
N GLU A 93 41.88 -19.12 28.28
CA GLU A 93 43.23 -18.71 27.84
C GLU A 93 44.25 -18.53 28.98
N ARG A 94 43.83 -18.25 30.22
CA ARG A 94 44.74 -17.90 31.33
C ARG A 94 45.23 -19.08 32.19
N ASP A 95 45.77 -20.15 31.59
CA ASP A 95 46.44 -21.27 32.29
C ASP A 95 45.60 -22.00 33.36
N SER A 96 44.28 -21.76 33.43
CA SER A 96 43.41 -22.33 34.47
C SER A 96 43.09 -23.80 34.24
N GLY A 97 43.30 -24.31 33.02
CA GLY A 97 43.00 -25.68 32.62
C GLY A 97 41.50 -26.01 32.47
N TRP A 98 40.60 -25.09 32.83
CA TRP A 98 39.14 -25.30 32.80
C TRP A 98 38.54 -24.98 31.43
N ALA A 99 38.07 -26.02 30.73
CA ALA A 99 37.31 -25.88 29.49
C ALA A 99 35.81 -26.04 29.73
N LEU A 100 34.98 -25.24 29.04
CA LEU A 100 33.53 -25.40 29.11
C LEU A 100 33.13 -26.72 28.43
N SER A 101 32.55 -27.65 29.19
CA SER A 101 32.09 -28.94 28.68
C SER A 101 30.61 -28.91 28.28
N ARG A 102 29.77 -28.26 29.10
CA ARG A 102 28.32 -28.26 28.87
C ARG A 102 27.68 -26.97 29.38
N ILE A 103 26.81 -26.39 28.56
CA ILE A 103 25.94 -25.29 28.98
C ILE A 103 24.77 -25.87 29.78
N LEU A 104 24.57 -25.40 31.01
CA LEU A 104 23.47 -25.86 31.88
C LEU A 104 22.23 -25.01 31.68
N ASN A 105 22.34 -23.69 31.84
CA ASN A 105 21.25 -22.73 31.62
C ASN A 105 21.76 -21.27 31.59
N LEU A 106 20.87 -20.37 31.17
CA LEU A 106 20.97 -18.93 31.37
C LEU A 106 19.85 -18.49 32.31
N THR A 107 20.19 -18.00 33.49
CA THR A 107 19.23 -17.43 34.44
C THR A 107 19.10 -15.94 34.20
N VAL A 108 17.88 -15.41 34.14
CA VAL A 108 17.60 -13.97 33.98
C VAL A 108 16.86 -13.49 35.23
N ASN A 109 17.51 -12.63 36.02
CA ASN A 109 16.92 -12.07 37.23
C ASN A 109 16.35 -10.68 36.90
N VAL A 110 15.04 -10.50 37.11
CA VAL A 110 14.35 -9.25 36.86
C VAL A 110 13.71 -8.75 38.15
N ASN A 111 14.22 -7.63 38.65
CA ASN A 111 13.70 -6.98 39.85
C ASN A 111 12.92 -5.73 39.47
N LYS A 112 11.79 -5.47 40.16
CA LYS A 112 11.07 -4.21 40.02
C LYS A 112 11.95 -3.06 40.50
N LEU A 113 12.08 -2.01 39.68
CA LEU A 113 12.82 -0.80 40.01
C LEU A 113 11.82 0.36 40.20
N ASN A 114 11.95 1.10 41.30
CA ASN A 114 11.31 2.41 41.41
C ASN A 114 12.38 3.47 41.16
N PRO A 115 12.35 4.19 40.01
CA PRO A 115 13.36 5.21 39.71
C PRO A 115 13.25 6.46 40.59
N MET A 116 12.20 6.55 41.41
CA MET A 116 12.00 7.63 42.38
C MET A 116 12.35 7.18 43.80
N HIS A 117 13.03 8.04 44.56
CA HIS A 117 13.25 7.85 45.99
C HIS A 117 11.94 7.87 46.78
N ALA A 118 11.92 7.23 47.95
CA ALA A 118 10.77 7.23 48.84
C ALA A 118 10.49 8.67 49.32
N GLY A 119 9.38 9.27 48.86
CA GLY A 119 8.99 10.64 49.20
C GLY A 119 8.78 11.59 48.02
N CYS A 120 9.02 11.16 46.77
CA CYS A 120 8.82 11.98 45.58
C CYS A 120 7.40 11.81 44.99
N TYR A 121 6.74 12.91 44.68
CA TYR A 121 5.34 12.92 44.23
C TYR A 121 5.05 13.99 43.17
N VAL A 122 4.09 13.73 42.28
CA VAL A 122 3.69 14.72 41.27
C VAL A 122 2.93 15.86 41.94
N GLU A 123 3.55 17.04 41.99
CA GLU A 123 2.92 18.25 42.52
C GLU A 123 1.79 18.74 41.61
N VAL A 124 0.57 18.76 42.14
CA VAL A 124 -0.64 19.23 41.45
C VAL A 124 -0.52 20.66 40.90
N PRO A 125 0.08 21.63 41.60
CA PRO A 125 0.24 22.99 41.07
C PRO A 125 1.00 23.05 39.75
N LYS A 126 1.94 22.13 39.50
CA LYS A 126 2.73 22.10 38.25
C LYS A 126 1.91 21.59 37.08
N VAL A 127 1.03 20.62 37.31
CA VAL A 127 0.10 20.09 36.31
C VAL A 127 -0.91 21.16 35.89
N VAL A 128 -1.43 21.94 36.83
CA VAL A 128 -2.31 23.09 36.54
C VAL A 128 -1.56 24.16 35.73
N ALA A 129 -0.33 24.50 36.13
CA ALA A 129 0.47 25.50 35.42
C ALA A 129 0.80 25.11 33.97
N ALA A 130 0.89 23.81 33.67
CA ALA A 130 1.07 23.31 32.31
C ALA A 130 -0.21 23.36 31.47
N LEU A 131 -1.36 23.02 32.08
CA LEU A 131 -2.65 22.97 31.38
C LEU A 131 -3.31 24.35 31.22
N TYR A 132 -3.01 25.28 32.13
CA TYR A 132 -3.56 26.62 32.21
C TYR A 132 -2.42 27.64 32.36
N PRO A 133 -1.61 27.87 31.31
CA PRO A 133 -0.48 28.77 31.40
C PRO A 133 -0.94 30.23 31.54
N ALA A 134 -0.44 30.92 32.57
CA ALA A 134 -0.67 32.36 32.74
C ALA A 134 0.21 33.20 31.80
N GLU A 135 -0.34 34.27 31.23
CA GLU A 135 0.41 35.18 30.35
C GLU A 135 1.29 36.16 31.13
N ASN A 136 0.79 36.65 32.27
CA ASN A 136 1.46 37.64 33.12
C ASN A 136 1.62 37.12 34.56
N HIS A 137 2.67 37.57 35.26
CA HIS A 137 2.94 37.20 36.66
C HIS A 137 2.90 35.68 36.93
N VAL A 138 3.58 34.90 36.08
CA VAL A 138 3.65 33.42 36.13
C VAL A 138 4.18 32.83 37.44
N TYR A 139 4.79 33.64 38.30
CA TYR A 139 5.29 33.24 39.62
C TYR A 139 4.22 33.33 40.73
N ARG A 140 3.07 33.97 40.48
CA ARG A 140 2.01 34.14 41.50
C ARG A 140 1.02 32.97 41.44
N ALA A 141 0.74 32.36 42.59
CA ALA A 141 -0.24 31.28 42.69
C ALA A 141 -1.66 31.70 42.26
N SER A 142 -2.04 32.96 42.51
CA SER A 142 -3.33 33.54 42.10
C SER A 142 -3.51 33.64 40.58
N SER A 143 -2.43 33.50 39.81
CA SER A 143 -2.49 33.51 38.34
C SER A 143 -3.01 32.20 37.76
N TYR A 144 -3.23 31.17 38.59
CA TYR A 144 -3.67 29.84 38.17
C TYR A 144 -4.98 29.47 38.88
N PRO A 145 -5.90 28.76 38.18
CA PRO A 145 -7.10 28.26 38.82
C PRO A 145 -6.75 27.25 39.91
N TYR A 146 -7.53 27.23 41.00
CA TYR A 146 -7.29 26.27 42.08
C TYR A 146 -7.54 24.85 41.57
N TYR A 147 -6.61 23.92 41.83
CA TYR A 147 -6.57 22.63 41.12
C TYR A 147 -7.86 21.81 41.22
N SER A 148 -8.56 21.84 42.37
CA SER A 148 -9.81 21.08 42.56
C SER A 148 -10.99 21.59 41.73
N THR A 149 -10.88 22.80 41.16
CA THR A 149 -11.91 23.38 40.29
C THR A 149 -11.75 22.96 38.83
N VAL A 150 -10.56 22.51 38.43
CA VAL A 150 -10.20 22.24 37.03
C VAL A 150 -9.72 20.80 36.79
N LEU A 151 -9.43 20.04 37.85
CA LEU A 151 -8.96 18.67 37.80
C LEU A 151 -9.75 17.77 38.76
N ASN A 152 -10.10 16.59 38.26
CA ASN A 152 -10.76 15.52 39.00
C ASN A 152 -9.72 14.55 39.61
N PHE A 153 -9.78 14.39 40.93
CA PHE A 153 -8.90 13.51 41.71
C PHE A 153 -9.67 12.48 42.56
N ALA A 154 -10.96 12.26 42.30
CA ALA A 154 -11.83 11.44 43.17
C ALA A 154 -11.26 10.04 43.51
N ASP A 155 -10.56 9.41 42.56
CA ASP A 155 -10.00 8.05 42.70
C ASP A 155 -8.47 8.01 42.84
N ILE A 156 -7.85 9.12 43.29
CA ILE A 156 -6.39 9.27 43.36
C ILE A 156 -5.98 9.67 44.77
N GLU A 157 -5.26 8.77 45.44
CA GLU A 157 -4.66 9.07 46.75
C GLU A 157 -3.52 10.06 46.60
N PHE A 158 -3.56 11.11 47.43
CA PHE A 158 -2.46 12.05 47.51
C PHE A 158 -1.37 11.52 48.45
N PRO A 159 -0.09 11.66 48.05
CA PRO A 159 0.36 12.41 46.89
C PRO A 159 0.59 11.50 45.64
N VAL A 160 0.39 12.05 44.43
CA VAL A 160 0.24 11.26 43.18
C VAL A 160 1.53 10.54 42.79
N LYS A 161 1.47 9.21 42.63
CA LYS A 161 2.59 8.35 42.22
C LYS A 161 2.60 8.12 40.70
N LEU A 162 3.76 7.79 40.12
CA LEU A 162 3.91 7.48 38.68
C LEU A 162 2.91 6.43 38.16
N LYS A 163 2.58 5.42 38.98
CA LYS A 163 1.62 4.36 38.64
C LYS A 163 0.17 4.88 38.55
N ASP A 164 -0.16 5.95 39.27
CA ASP A 164 -1.51 6.50 39.36
C ASP A 164 -1.76 7.55 38.27
N ILE A 165 -0.73 7.93 37.50
CA ILE A 165 -0.85 8.85 36.35
C ILE A 165 -1.83 8.29 35.29
N SER A 166 -1.85 6.98 35.03
CA SER A 166 -2.82 6.40 34.07
C SER A 166 -4.28 6.59 34.52
N LYS A 167 -4.53 6.68 35.84
CA LYS A 167 -5.87 6.99 36.38
C LYS A 167 -6.16 8.48 36.26
N PHE A 168 -5.16 9.32 36.53
CA PHE A 168 -5.23 10.77 36.34
C PHE A 168 -5.57 11.16 34.90
N GLU A 169 -4.91 10.57 33.91
CA GLU A 169 -5.12 10.81 32.47
C GLU A 169 -6.55 10.46 32.02
N ARG A 170 -7.09 9.37 32.55
CA ARG A 170 -8.48 8.94 32.30
C ARG A 170 -9.49 9.89 32.93
N SER A 171 -9.27 10.29 34.18
CA SER A 171 -10.21 11.11 34.94
C SER A 171 -10.29 12.57 34.47
N ASN A 172 -9.24 13.06 33.78
CA ASN A 172 -9.11 14.48 33.41
C ASN A 172 -9.09 14.73 31.89
N ASN A 173 -9.16 13.66 31.09
CA ASN A 173 -8.98 13.71 29.64
C ASN A 173 -7.69 14.45 29.20
N VAL A 174 -6.59 14.19 29.89
CA VAL A 174 -5.25 14.73 29.59
C VAL A 174 -4.26 13.58 29.38
N SER A 175 -3.09 13.88 28.84
CA SER A 175 -2.00 12.92 28.67
C SER A 175 -0.69 13.47 29.25
N VAL A 176 0.11 12.64 29.92
CA VAL A 176 1.27 13.06 30.71
C VAL A 176 2.49 12.17 30.43
N ASN A 177 3.56 12.77 29.92
CA ASN A 177 4.87 12.16 29.85
C ASN A 177 5.74 12.63 31.03
N VAL A 178 6.60 11.73 31.53
CA VAL A 178 7.56 12.02 32.59
C VAL A 178 8.96 11.63 32.11
N TYR A 179 9.89 12.57 32.19
CA TYR A 179 11.31 12.41 31.89
C TYR A 179 12.12 12.51 33.18
N GLY A 180 13.33 11.98 33.20
CA GLY A 180 14.28 12.06 34.31
C GLY A 180 15.70 12.29 33.81
N ILE A 181 16.59 12.72 34.70
CA ILE A 181 18.00 12.95 34.39
C ILE A 181 18.81 11.74 34.89
N LYS A 182 19.59 11.13 34.01
CA LYS A 182 20.53 10.05 34.35
C LYS A 182 21.85 10.27 33.63
N ASP A 183 22.96 10.29 34.37
CA ASP A 183 24.31 10.50 33.85
C ASP A 183 24.47 11.77 32.98
N GLY A 184 23.66 12.80 33.25
CA GLY A 184 23.62 14.06 32.50
C GLY A 184 22.66 14.06 31.30
N ASP A 185 22.09 12.91 30.93
CA ASP A 185 21.13 12.76 29.85
C ASP A 185 19.68 12.76 30.34
N ILE A 186 18.79 13.41 29.60
CA ILE A 186 17.35 13.37 29.83
C ILE A 186 16.75 12.17 29.11
N LEU A 187 16.11 11.29 29.88
CA LEU A 187 15.52 10.03 29.41
C LEU A 187 14.04 9.95 29.82
N PRO A 188 13.17 9.33 29.01
CA PRO A 188 11.78 9.12 29.39
C PRO A 188 11.68 8.06 30.51
N LEU A 189 11.05 8.43 31.62
CA LEU A 189 10.70 7.53 32.72
C LEU A 189 9.32 6.91 32.53
N ARG A 190 8.40 7.66 31.89
CA ARG A 190 7.04 7.22 31.54
C ARG A 190 6.58 7.99 30.32
N LEU A 191 6.02 7.30 29.34
CA LEU A 191 5.29 7.90 28.23
C LEU A 191 3.81 7.53 28.33
N THR A 192 2.94 8.38 27.81
CA THR A 192 1.50 8.13 27.71
C THR A 192 1.18 7.27 26.49
N ASP A 193 0.30 6.28 26.65
CA ASP A 193 -0.13 5.38 25.54
C ASP A 193 -0.95 6.13 24.48
N ASP A 194 -1.72 7.15 24.91
CA ASP A 194 -2.64 7.91 24.07
C ASP A 194 -2.40 9.42 24.26
N LYS A 195 -1.67 10.02 23.32
CA LYS A 195 -1.41 11.47 23.35
C LYS A 195 -2.67 12.24 22.97
N LYS A 196 -3.22 12.93 23.97
CA LYS A 196 -4.41 13.78 23.85
C LYS A 196 -4.04 15.20 23.44
N GLU A 197 -5.03 15.96 23.00
CA GLU A 197 -4.88 17.40 22.67
C GLU A 197 -4.29 18.19 23.86
N ARG A 198 -4.74 17.89 25.08
CA ARG A 198 -4.19 18.42 26.33
C ARG A 198 -3.07 17.51 26.82
N HIS A 199 -1.83 17.86 26.48
CA HIS A 199 -0.64 17.06 26.77
C HIS A 199 0.38 17.80 27.66
N ILE A 200 0.97 17.08 28.61
CA ILE A 200 1.92 17.61 29.60
C ILE A 200 3.22 16.81 29.55
N ASN A 201 4.34 17.50 29.47
CA ASN A 201 5.67 16.92 29.65
C ASN A 201 6.23 17.37 31.00
N LEU A 202 6.58 16.43 31.88
CA LEU A 202 7.21 16.69 33.18
C LEU A 202 8.65 16.18 33.20
N LEU A 203 9.56 16.92 33.82
CA LEU A 203 10.92 16.48 34.12
C LEU A 203 11.03 16.27 35.63
N TYR A 204 11.48 15.10 36.03
CA TYR A 204 11.89 14.77 37.38
C TYR A 204 13.32 15.24 37.60
N VAL A 205 13.51 16.13 38.58
CA VAL A 205 14.81 16.66 38.97
C VAL A 205 15.06 16.25 40.42
N GLN A 206 16.23 15.64 40.66
CA GLN A 206 16.66 15.24 41.98
C GLN A 206 17.56 16.33 42.59
N ASP A 207 17.26 16.72 43.83
CA ASP A 207 18.06 17.63 44.65
C ASP A 207 18.31 16.98 46.03
N GLY A 208 19.49 16.36 46.17
CA GLY A 208 19.84 15.54 47.33
C GLY A 208 18.91 14.34 47.53
N ASP A 209 18.35 14.22 48.74
CA ASP A 209 17.41 13.15 49.13
C ASP A 209 15.96 13.43 48.72
N THR A 210 15.69 14.58 48.09
CA THR A 210 14.35 15.00 47.68
C THR A 210 14.27 15.20 46.17
N GLY A 211 13.18 14.76 45.54
CA GLY A 211 12.94 14.93 44.11
C GLY A 211 11.68 15.74 43.83
N HIS A 212 11.75 16.63 42.85
CA HIS A 212 10.64 17.50 42.46
C HIS A 212 10.37 17.45 40.95
N PHE A 213 9.16 17.81 40.54
CA PHE A 213 8.76 17.83 39.13
C PHE A 213 8.74 19.25 38.59
N VAL A 214 9.26 19.42 37.38
CA VAL A 214 9.19 20.68 36.62
C VAL A 214 8.53 20.46 35.26
N THR A 215 7.78 21.44 34.78
CA THR A 215 7.08 21.36 33.49
C THR A 215 8.04 21.66 32.35
N ILE A 216 8.08 20.79 31.34
CA ILE A 216 8.86 21.00 30.13
C ILE A 216 8.00 21.79 29.11
N LYS A 217 8.30 23.07 28.94
CA LYS A 217 7.62 23.93 27.95
C LYS A 217 7.98 23.60 26.50
N HIS A 218 9.26 23.28 26.27
CA HIS A 218 9.78 23.01 24.94
C HIS A 218 10.78 21.85 24.99
N LEU A 219 10.27 20.62 24.87
CA LEU A 219 11.09 19.40 24.86
C LEU A 219 12.23 19.50 23.84
N SER A 220 11.94 20.01 22.65
CA SER A 220 12.94 20.19 21.58
C SER A 220 14.16 21.02 21.95
N ARG A 221 13.99 22.05 22.79
CA ARG A 221 15.10 22.89 23.24
C ARG A 221 15.92 22.21 24.33
N LEU A 222 15.25 21.39 25.14
CA LEU A 222 15.83 20.74 26.30
C LEU A 222 16.72 19.55 25.90
N VAL A 223 16.24 18.67 25.01
CA VAL A 223 16.99 17.48 24.55
C VAL A 223 17.78 17.70 23.24
N GLY A 224 17.64 18.86 22.60
CA GLY A 224 18.24 19.13 21.29
C GLY A 224 19.77 19.02 21.25
N SER A 225 20.43 19.43 22.34
CA SER A 225 21.90 19.42 22.50
C SER A 225 22.47 18.02 22.78
N GLN A 226 21.69 17.12 23.37
CA GLN A 226 22.09 15.72 23.60
C GLN A 226 22.26 14.96 22.28
N LEU A 227 21.51 15.31 21.23
CA LEU A 227 21.51 14.60 19.96
C LEU A 227 22.48 15.16 18.91
N SER A 228 22.77 16.47 18.91
CA SER A 228 23.81 17.02 18.04
C SER A 228 24.22 18.43 18.44
N LYS A 229 25.46 18.81 18.08
CA LYS A 229 26.03 20.14 18.31
C LYS A 229 25.46 21.25 17.39
N LYS A 230 24.56 20.92 16.45
CA LYS A 230 24.00 21.88 15.49
C LYS A 230 22.78 22.60 16.08
N LYS A 231 22.71 23.94 15.90
CA LYS A 231 21.71 24.84 16.52
C LYS A 231 20.31 24.83 15.85
N ASN A 232 20.01 23.89 14.95
CA ASN A 232 18.73 23.87 14.24
C ASN A 232 17.57 23.39 15.14
N LYS A 233 16.37 23.94 14.93
CA LYS A 233 15.14 23.51 15.63
C LYS A 233 14.82 22.06 15.24
N LYS A 234 14.77 21.16 16.23
CA LYS A 234 14.43 19.74 16.04
C LYS A 234 12.99 19.48 16.46
N PHE A 235 12.28 18.62 15.74
CA PHE A 235 10.96 18.14 16.11
C PHE A 235 11.11 16.72 16.65
N PHE A 236 10.57 16.47 17.85
CA PHE A 236 10.62 15.17 18.52
C PHE A 236 9.27 14.47 18.35
N CYS A 237 9.31 13.18 18.04
CA CYS A 237 8.13 12.32 18.07
C CYS A 237 8.06 11.69 19.47
N ASP A 238 6.96 11.90 20.19
CA ASP A 238 6.81 11.47 21.59
C ASP A 238 6.50 9.96 21.76
N ARG A 239 6.80 9.11 20.76
CA ARG A 239 6.64 7.65 20.84
C ARG A 239 7.95 6.94 20.48
N ASP A 240 8.56 6.32 21.49
CA ASP A 240 9.53 5.24 21.33
C ASP A 240 9.26 4.23 22.45
N GLU A 241 8.29 3.34 22.23
CA GLU A 241 8.08 2.14 23.07
C GLU A 241 8.31 0.83 22.30
N ASP A 242 8.92 0.94 21.14
CA ASP A 242 9.53 -0.17 20.44
C ASP A 242 10.68 0.44 19.66
N SER A 243 11.71 -0.34 19.35
CA SER A 243 12.82 0.05 18.47
C SER A 243 12.36 0.33 17.02
N ARG A 244 11.50 1.34 16.84
CA ARG A 244 10.90 1.79 15.57
C ARG A 244 10.63 3.30 15.65
N ASN A 245 11.70 4.07 15.68
CA ASN A 245 11.79 5.22 14.79
C ASN A 245 11.74 4.73 13.34
N CYS A 246 10.58 4.23 12.91
CA CYS A 246 10.27 4.13 11.51
C CYS A 246 9.41 5.34 11.20
N VAL A 247 10.05 6.42 10.75
CA VAL A 247 9.39 7.25 9.74
C VAL A 247 8.84 6.27 8.72
N LYS A 248 7.50 6.11 8.67
CA LYS A 248 6.88 5.19 7.73
C LYS A 248 6.90 5.87 6.37
N LEU A 249 8.04 5.78 5.72
CA LEU A 249 8.18 6.19 4.33
C LEU A 249 7.35 5.23 3.48
N ARG A 250 6.40 5.80 2.74
CA ARG A 250 5.63 5.09 1.73
C ARG A 250 6.08 5.59 0.38
N PHE A 251 6.74 4.72 -0.37
CA PHE A 251 7.06 4.98 -1.77
C PHE A 251 5.83 4.61 -2.60
N ILE A 252 5.31 5.59 -3.33
CA ILE A 252 4.14 5.46 -4.18
C ILE A 252 4.60 5.67 -5.62
N ASP A 253 4.17 4.78 -6.51
CA ASP A 253 4.39 4.92 -7.93
C ASP A 253 3.33 5.86 -8.53
N SER A 254 3.74 7.09 -8.87
CA SER A 254 2.86 8.10 -9.48
C SER A 254 2.25 7.63 -10.80
N TYR A 255 2.92 6.72 -11.52
CA TYR A 255 2.41 6.15 -12.77
C TYR A 255 1.18 5.25 -12.55
N LYS A 256 0.99 4.68 -11.34
CA LYS A 256 -0.24 3.97 -10.96
C LYS A 256 -1.43 4.89 -10.73
N PHE A 257 -1.20 6.20 -10.71
CA PHE A 257 -2.25 7.21 -10.69
C PHE A 257 -2.44 7.84 -12.06
N LEU A 258 -1.32 8.25 -12.67
CA LEU A 258 -1.27 8.98 -13.93
C LEU A 258 -0.44 8.18 -14.93
N SER A 259 -1.09 7.27 -15.66
CA SER A 259 -0.44 6.36 -16.60
C SER A 259 -0.07 7.06 -17.92
N SER A 260 0.79 8.07 -17.85
CA SER A 260 1.31 8.83 -18.99
C SER A 260 2.75 9.29 -18.73
N SER A 261 3.46 9.69 -19.77
CA SER A 261 4.79 10.28 -19.62
C SER A 261 4.72 11.62 -18.90
N LEU A 262 5.76 11.95 -18.13
CA LEU A 262 5.87 13.24 -17.45
C LEU A 262 5.76 14.41 -18.44
N ASP A 263 6.37 14.28 -19.62
CA ASP A 263 6.30 15.30 -20.68
C ASP A 263 4.85 15.62 -21.08
N LYS A 264 4.04 14.57 -21.30
CA LYS A 264 2.63 14.72 -21.63
C LYS A 264 1.82 15.29 -20.47
N LEU A 265 2.11 14.89 -19.23
CA LEU A 265 1.43 15.42 -18.05
C LEU A 265 1.75 16.90 -17.80
N ALA A 266 3.02 17.27 -17.93
CA ALA A 266 3.47 18.66 -17.81
C ALA A 266 2.86 19.54 -18.92
N SER A 267 2.70 19.00 -20.14
CA SER A 267 2.05 19.71 -21.25
C SER A 267 0.59 20.10 -20.99
N TYR A 268 -0.08 19.43 -20.05
CA TYR A 268 -1.47 19.71 -19.70
C TYR A 268 -1.64 20.80 -18.63
N LEU A 269 -0.56 21.18 -17.95
CA LEU A 269 -0.60 22.22 -16.93
C LEU A 269 -0.45 23.60 -17.58
N GLU A 270 -1.33 24.52 -17.19
CA GLU A 270 -1.16 25.93 -17.48
C GLU A 270 0.02 26.48 -16.64
N LYS A 271 0.70 27.53 -17.14
CA LYS A 271 1.94 28.02 -16.51
C LYS A 271 1.72 28.56 -15.09
N ASP A 272 0.54 29.07 -14.78
CA ASP A 272 0.14 29.53 -13.45
C ASP A 272 -0.01 28.38 -12.43
N LYS A 273 -0.14 27.13 -12.91
CA LYS A 273 -0.24 25.92 -12.09
C LYS A 273 1.11 25.34 -11.69
N LEU A 274 2.21 25.78 -12.32
CA LEU A 274 3.58 25.38 -12.01
C LEU A 274 4.16 26.17 -10.82
N LYS A 275 3.43 26.17 -9.70
CA LYS A 275 3.73 27.03 -8.54
C LYS A 275 5.04 26.64 -7.86
N ILE A 276 5.32 25.33 -7.76
CA ILE A 276 6.49 24.80 -7.06
C ILE A 276 7.73 25.02 -7.91
N VAL A 277 7.67 24.69 -9.20
CA VAL A 277 8.76 24.96 -10.16
C VAL A 277 9.05 26.47 -10.20
N ARG A 278 8.01 27.33 -10.26
CA ARG A 278 8.18 28.79 -10.28
C ARG A 278 8.76 29.34 -8.98
N SER A 279 8.40 28.77 -7.83
CA SER A 279 8.96 29.17 -6.54
C SER A 279 10.45 28.85 -6.43
N GLU A 280 10.88 27.70 -6.94
CA GLU A 280 12.29 27.29 -6.89
C GLU A 280 13.15 28.09 -7.87
N PHE A 281 12.58 28.47 -9.01
CA PHE A 281 13.24 29.25 -10.07
C PHE A 281 12.73 30.70 -10.13
N SER A 282 12.44 31.31 -8.98
CA SER A 282 11.81 32.64 -8.90
C SER A 282 12.65 33.77 -9.49
N SER A 283 13.97 33.58 -9.59
CA SER A 283 14.92 34.55 -10.14
C SER A 283 15.10 34.47 -11.67
N LEU A 284 14.51 33.47 -12.33
CA LEU A 284 14.64 33.32 -13.78
C LEU A 284 13.72 34.28 -14.54
N SER A 285 14.15 34.69 -15.73
CA SER A 285 13.29 35.37 -16.70
C SER A 285 12.18 34.42 -17.18
N ASP A 286 11.07 34.96 -17.69
CA ASP A 286 9.99 34.12 -18.22
C ASP A 286 10.43 33.25 -19.41
N GLU A 287 11.37 33.75 -20.22
CA GLU A 287 11.96 32.98 -21.32
C GLU A 287 12.77 31.78 -20.82
N ASP A 288 13.62 31.99 -19.81
CA ASP A 288 14.43 30.93 -19.21
C ASP A 288 13.56 29.91 -18.48
N PHE A 289 12.56 30.41 -17.75
CA PHE A 289 11.59 29.55 -17.06
C PHE A 289 10.88 28.61 -18.02
N ASN A 290 10.45 29.12 -19.19
CA ASN A 290 9.77 28.32 -20.21
C ASN A 290 10.64 27.19 -20.78
N LEU A 291 11.98 27.28 -20.68
CA LEU A 291 12.85 26.18 -21.06
C LEU A 291 12.76 25.00 -20.07
N LEU A 292 12.40 25.27 -18.81
CA LEU A 292 12.32 24.27 -17.75
C LEU A 292 10.90 23.70 -17.54
N THR A 293 9.90 24.19 -18.29
CA THR A 293 8.50 23.72 -18.15
C THR A 293 8.19 22.45 -18.94
N ARG A 294 9.12 21.98 -19.77
CA ARG A 294 9.00 20.71 -20.52
C ARG A 294 10.01 19.69 -20.00
N LYS A 295 9.79 18.42 -20.32
CA LYS A 295 10.74 17.38 -19.94
C LYS A 295 12.09 17.61 -20.64
N GLY A 296 13.17 17.53 -19.86
CA GLY A 296 14.53 17.64 -20.37
C GLY A 296 14.98 16.38 -21.12
N VAL A 297 16.17 16.44 -21.70
CA VAL A 297 16.76 15.35 -22.49
C VAL A 297 18.11 15.00 -21.90
N PHE A 298 18.36 13.73 -21.63
CA PHE A 298 19.57 13.27 -20.93
C PHE A 298 20.22 12.06 -21.63
N PRO A 299 21.56 12.01 -21.77
CA PRO A 299 22.25 10.94 -22.49
C PRO A 299 22.54 9.74 -21.57
N TYR A 300 21.51 8.93 -21.30
CA TYR A 300 21.58 7.82 -20.32
C TYR A 300 22.68 6.80 -20.62
N GLU A 301 22.83 6.38 -21.89
CA GLU A 301 23.83 5.39 -22.29
C GLU A 301 25.26 5.96 -22.28
N TYR A 302 25.39 7.28 -22.41
CA TYR A 302 26.70 7.93 -22.38
C TYR A 302 27.27 7.94 -20.95
N VAL A 303 26.45 8.20 -19.94
CA VAL A 303 26.89 8.32 -18.54
C VAL A 303 26.95 6.94 -17.88
N ASP A 304 27.98 6.18 -18.23
CA ASP A 304 28.28 4.84 -17.69
C ASP A 304 29.20 4.88 -16.45
N CYS A 305 29.85 6.01 -16.18
CA CYS A 305 30.74 6.19 -15.03
C CYS A 305 30.65 7.61 -14.45
N VAL A 306 31.07 7.76 -13.19
CA VAL A 306 30.98 9.03 -12.45
C VAL A 306 31.90 10.09 -13.05
N GLU A 307 33.03 9.68 -13.66
CA GLU A 307 34.01 10.58 -14.25
C GLU A 307 33.42 11.40 -15.40
N LYS A 308 32.51 10.83 -16.19
CA LYS A 308 31.81 11.52 -17.29
C LYS A 308 30.93 12.67 -16.82
N LEU A 309 30.51 12.68 -15.54
CA LEU A 309 29.82 13.85 -14.98
C LEU A 309 30.73 15.09 -14.92
N ASN A 310 32.06 14.93 -15.00
CA ASN A 310 33.00 16.05 -15.06
C ASN A 310 33.20 16.59 -16.48
N ASP A 311 32.57 15.98 -17.50
CA ASP A 311 32.72 16.43 -18.88
C ASP A 311 32.22 17.86 -19.04
N THR A 312 33.07 18.71 -19.61
CA THR A 312 32.83 20.16 -19.73
C THR A 312 32.08 20.55 -21.00
N ARG A 313 31.62 19.56 -21.78
CA ARG A 313 30.90 19.75 -23.04
C ARG A 313 29.69 18.84 -23.07
N LEU A 314 28.61 19.32 -23.66
CA LEU A 314 27.46 18.49 -23.96
C LEU A 314 27.89 17.41 -24.98
N PRO A 315 27.63 16.12 -24.73
CA PRO A 315 27.94 15.05 -25.67
C PRO A 315 27.25 15.25 -27.03
N PRO A 316 27.79 14.70 -28.12
CA PRO A 316 27.16 14.82 -29.43
C PRO A 316 25.82 14.08 -29.47
N ARG A 317 24.94 14.42 -30.43
CA ARG A 317 23.58 13.88 -30.52
C ARG A 317 23.54 12.36 -30.56
N GLU A 318 24.52 11.75 -31.24
CA GLU A 318 24.66 10.30 -31.39
C GLU A 318 24.82 9.60 -30.02
N SER A 319 25.38 10.29 -29.02
CA SER A 319 25.53 9.80 -27.65
C SER A 319 24.25 9.83 -26.82
N PHE A 320 23.16 10.40 -27.35
CA PHE A 320 21.83 10.38 -26.73
C PHE A 320 20.96 9.20 -27.20
N HIS A 321 21.56 8.18 -27.81
CA HIS A 321 20.87 6.94 -28.14
C HIS A 321 20.24 6.29 -26.88
N SER A 322 19.06 5.70 -27.02
CA SER A 322 18.40 4.93 -25.96
C SER A 322 18.23 3.46 -26.35
N SER A 323 18.76 2.54 -25.56
CA SER A 323 18.54 1.10 -25.75
C SER A 323 17.07 0.68 -25.64
N LEU A 324 16.25 1.46 -24.93
CA LEU A 324 14.82 1.21 -24.76
C LEU A 324 13.99 1.49 -26.02
N THR A 325 14.36 2.51 -26.78
CA THR A 325 13.65 2.89 -28.02
C THR A 325 14.38 2.40 -29.28
N GLY A 326 15.68 2.09 -29.17
CA GLY A 326 16.53 1.73 -30.31
C GLY A 326 16.85 2.90 -31.23
N ASP A 327 16.61 4.14 -30.77
CA ASP A 327 16.67 5.36 -31.57
C ASP A 327 17.47 6.45 -30.85
N THR A 328 18.07 7.34 -31.64
CA THR A 328 18.72 8.57 -31.18
C THR A 328 17.69 9.70 -31.06
N VAL A 329 17.89 10.62 -30.11
CA VAL A 329 16.98 11.77 -29.90
C VAL A 329 16.76 12.60 -31.16
N SER A 330 15.57 13.21 -31.25
CA SER A 330 15.21 14.11 -32.34
C SER A 330 16.13 15.35 -32.38
N GLU A 331 16.28 15.95 -33.56
CA GLU A 331 17.07 17.19 -33.70
C GLU A 331 16.51 18.32 -32.84
N SER A 332 15.19 18.44 -32.73
CA SER A 332 14.54 19.44 -31.88
C SER A 332 14.83 19.23 -30.39
N ASP A 333 14.91 17.98 -29.94
CA ASP A 333 15.19 17.65 -28.54
C ASP A 333 16.65 17.90 -28.18
N TYR A 334 17.57 17.56 -29.08
CA TYR A 334 18.99 17.88 -28.91
C TYR A 334 19.24 19.39 -28.95
N ALA A 335 18.59 20.12 -29.87
CA ALA A 335 18.67 21.58 -29.92
C ALA A 335 18.16 22.22 -28.63
N HIS A 336 17.11 21.65 -28.03
CA HIS A 336 16.61 22.08 -26.72
C HIS A 336 17.65 21.85 -25.61
N ALA A 337 18.26 20.65 -25.54
CA ALA A 337 19.32 20.35 -24.58
C ALA A 337 20.52 21.31 -24.71
N ALA A 338 20.97 21.58 -25.94
CA ALA A 338 22.03 22.53 -26.23
C ALA A 338 21.67 23.95 -25.81
N ASN A 339 20.42 24.36 -26.00
CA ASN A 339 19.93 25.67 -25.57
C ASN A 339 19.92 25.78 -24.04
N VAL A 340 19.44 24.75 -23.32
CA VAL A 340 19.47 24.71 -21.85
C VAL A 340 20.91 24.78 -21.34
N TRP A 341 21.82 23.97 -21.89
CA TRP A 341 23.24 24.00 -21.52
C TRP A 341 23.84 25.42 -21.62
N LYS A 342 23.55 26.11 -22.73
CA LYS A 342 24.05 27.46 -22.99
C LYS A 342 23.38 28.53 -22.11
N ARG A 343 22.04 28.57 -22.05
CA ARG A 343 21.29 29.61 -21.32
C ARG A 343 21.53 29.56 -19.82
N PHE A 344 21.66 28.37 -19.25
CA PHE A 344 21.91 28.18 -17.82
C PHE A 344 23.39 28.17 -17.45
N SER A 345 24.29 28.45 -18.40
CA SER A 345 25.74 28.51 -18.19
C SER A 345 26.31 27.25 -17.52
N VAL A 346 25.81 26.09 -17.94
CA VAL A 346 26.19 24.79 -17.38
C VAL A 346 27.64 24.48 -17.72
N ARG A 347 28.43 24.12 -16.72
CA ARG A 347 29.89 23.92 -16.86
C ARG A 347 30.27 22.47 -17.01
N THR A 348 29.51 21.57 -16.40
CA THR A 348 29.79 20.13 -16.39
C THR A 348 28.52 19.32 -16.64
N LEU A 349 28.69 18.09 -17.12
CA LEU A 349 27.56 17.18 -17.32
C LEU A 349 26.86 16.80 -16.00
N GLY A 350 27.58 16.88 -14.87
CA GLY A 350 27.04 16.74 -13.52
C GLY A 350 26.08 17.87 -13.16
N GLU A 351 26.45 19.12 -13.43
CA GLU A 351 25.53 20.27 -13.24
C GLU A 351 24.30 20.15 -14.16
N TYR A 352 24.47 19.66 -15.39
CA TYR A 352 23.35 19.37 -16.29
C TYR A 352 22.43 18.28 -15.74
N SER A 353 23.01 17.21 -15.19
CA SER A 353 22.29 16.11 -14.55
C SER A 353 21.48 16.59 -13.34
N ASP A 354 22.07 17.40 -12.47
CA ASP A 354 21.39 17.97 -11.31
C ASP A 354 20.22 18.86 -11.74
N LEU A 355 20.41 19.72 -12.75
CA LEU A 355 19.33 20.54 -13.30
C LEU A 355 18.22 19.67 -13.89
N TYR A 356 18.57 18.66 -14.70
CA TYR A 356 17.63 17.72 -15.32
C TYR A 356 16.78 16.98 -14.29
N LEU A 357 17.42 16.37 -13.28
CA LEU A 357 16.73 15.64 -12.22
C LEU A 357 15.85 16.56 -11.38
N LYS A 358 16.36 17.75 -11.04
CA LYS A 358 15.61 18.75 -10.27
C LYS A 358 14.36 19.20 -11.03
N THR A 359 14.45 19.49 -12.33
CA THR A 359 13.27 19.88 -13.12
C THR A 359 12.27 18.74 -13.23
N ASP A 360 12.71 17.49 -13.49
CA ASP A 360 11.80 16.35 -13.58
C ASP A 360 11.04 16.12 -12.25
N VAL A 361 11.72 16.23 -11.11
CA VAL A 361 11.11 16.08 -9.78
C VAL A 361 10.11 17.21 -9.50
N LEU A 362 10.48 18.46 -9.77
CA LEU A 362 9.62 19.62 -9.51
C LEU A 362 8.38 19.60 -10.42
N LEU A 363 8.54 19.27 -11.71
CA LEU A 363 7.42 19.12 -12.65
C LEU A 363 6.47 18.01 -12.20
N LEU A 364 6.99 16.85 -11.81
CA LEU A 364 6.16 15.77 -11.30
C LEU A 364 5.44 16.19 -10.01
N THR A 365 6.08 16.97 -9.16
CA THR A 365 5.48 17.49 -7.92
C THR A 365 4.31 18.43 -8.25
N ASP A 366 4.49 19.39 -9.14
CA ASP A 366 3.39 20.29 -9.57
C ASP A 366 2.24 19.48 -10.21
N VAL A 367 2.55 18.51 -11.09
CA VAL A 367 1.53 17.61 -11.66
C VAL A 367 0.76 16.86 -10.59
N PHE A 368 1.45 16.27 -9.62
CA PHE A 368 0.82 15.46 -8.59
C PHE A 368 0.03 16.31 -7.58
N GLU A 369 0.50 17.49 -7.22
CA GLU A 369 -0.23 18.43 -6.35
C GLU A 369 -1.51 18.95 -7.04
N ASN A 370 -1.44 19.32 -8.32
CA ASN A 370 -2.64 19.71 -9.09
C ASN A 370 -3.65 18.56 -9.20
N PHE A 371 -3.16 17.34 -9.37
CA PHE A 371 -3.99 16.13 -9.33
C PHE A 371 -4.65 15.94 -7.96
N ARG A 372 -3.90 16.09 -6.86
CA ARG A 372 -4.42 16.00 -5.49
C ARG A 372 -5.49 17.06 -5.23
N GLU A 373 -5.23 18.33 -5.57
CA GLU A 373 -6.18 19.43 -5.43
C GLU A 373 -7.49 19.13 -6.18
N SER A 374 -7.39 18.66 -7.44
CA SER A 374 -8.54 18.31 -8.27
C SER A 374 -9.37 17.17 -7.66
N CYS A 375 -8.70 16.12 -7.16
CA CYS A 375 -9.35 14.98 -6.51
C CYS A 375 -10.03 15.37 -5.18
N VAL A 376 -9.37 16.18 -4.36
CA VAL A 376 -9.93 16.68 -3.10
C VAL A 376 -11.14 17.58 -3.38
N ALA A 377 -11.05 18.49 -4.35
CA ALA A 377 -12.16 19.35 -4.73
C ALA A 377 -13.37 18.56 -5.27
N SER A 378 -13.12 17.51 -6.06
CA SER A 378 -14.18 16.75 -6.74
C SER A 378 -14.84 15.69 -5.85
N TYR A 379 -14.06 15.02 -4.98
CA TYR A 379 -14.52 13.85 -4.22
C TYR A 379 -14.32 13.97 -2.70
N GLY A 380 -13.58 14.99 -2.24
CA GLY A 380 -13.22 15.16 -0.83
C GLY A 380 -12.36 14.02 -0.29
N LEU A 381 -11.51 13.42 -1.14
CA LEU A 381 -10.55 12.38 -0.80
C LEU A 381 -9.19 12.77 -1.39
N ASP A 382 -8.12 12.54 -0.63
CA ASP A 382 -6.75 12.81 -1.08
C ASP A 382 -6.13 11.52 -1.66
N PRO A 383 -5.74 11.50 -2.95
CA PRO A 383 -5.16 10.33 -3.57
C PRO A 383 -3.81 9.91 -2.98
N ALA A 384 -3.10 10.80 -2.26
CA ALA A 384 -1.84 10.46 -1.59
C ALA A 384 -1.99 9.40 -0.47
N HIS A 385 -3.21 9.17 0.02
CA HIS A 385 -3.48 8.10 0.99
C HIS A 385 -3.66 6.71 0.35
N TYR A 386 -3.68 6.63 -0.98
CA TYR A 386 -3.91 5.41 -1.74
C TYR A 386 -2.62 4.89 -2.40
N TYR A 387 -2.67 3.66 -2.91
CA TYR A 387 -1.55 3.07 -3.67
C TYR A 387 -1.73 3.20 -5.19
N THR A 388 -2.98 3.29 -5.66
CA THR A 388 -3.32 3.33 -7.09
C THR A 388 -4.61 4.13 -7.30
N LEU A 389 -4.79 4.68 -8.51
CA LEU A 389 -6.04 5.37 -8.86
C LEU A 389 -7.28 4.48 -8.76
N PRO A 390 -7.27 3.19 -9.15
CA PRO A 390 -8.44 2.32 -8.94
C PRO A 390 -8.82 2.13 -7.47
N GLY A 391 -7.86 2.09 -6.55
CA GLY A 391 -8.15 2.07 -5.12
C GLY A 391 -8.85 3.35 -4.66
N PHE A 392 -8.30 4.51 -5.04
CA PHE A 392 -8.91 5.82 -4.78
C PHE A 392 -10.34 5.94 -5.35
N THR A 393 -10.50 5.52 -6.61
CA THR A 393 -11.77 5.58 -7.33
C THR A 393 -12.85 4.73 -6.66
N TRP A 394 -12.48 3.54 -6.21
CA TRP A 394 -13.40 2.64 -5.52
C TRP A 394 -14.00 3.29 -4.28
N ASP A 395 -13.16 3.91 -3.46
CA ASP A 395 -13.59 4.60 -2.25
C ASP A 395 -14.37 5.88 -2.55
N ALA A 396 -13.98 6.64 -3.59
CA ALA A 396 -14.74 7.80 -4.06
C ALA A 396 -16.16 7.41 -4.47
N MET A 397 -16.31 6.31 -5.21
CA MET A 397 -17.60 5.75 -5.62
C MET A 397 -18.42 5.29 -4.42
N LEU A 398 -17.82 4.54 -3.47
CA LEU A 398 -18.52 4.10 -2.25
C LEU A 398 -18.99 5.28 -1.39
N LYS A 399 -18.14 6.30 -1.23
CA LYS A 399 -18.47 7.52 -0.48
C LYS A 399 -19.64 8.27 -1.10
N HIS A 400 -19.67 8.37 -2.43
CA HIS A 400 -20.70 9.08 -3.17
C HIS A 400 -22.04 8.33 -3.16
N THR A 401 -22.01 7.05 -3.57
CA THR A 401 -23.23 6.23 -3.75
C THR A 401 -23.79 5.69 -2.44
N ARG A 402 -22.95 5.54 -1.41
CA ARG A 402 -23.28 4.90 -0.11
C ARG A 402 -23.85 3.49 -0.25
N VAL A 403 -23.61 2.83 -1.39
CA VAL A 403 -24.07 1.47 -1.66
C VAL A 403 -23.46 0.49 -0.66
N LYS A 404 -24.25 -0.48 -0.21
CA LYS A 404 -23.79 -1.59 0.62
C LYS A 404 -23.89 -2.87 -0.20
N PHE A 405 -22.73 -3.46 -0.50
CA PHE A 405 -22.66 -4.73 -1.22
C PHE A 405 -22.78 -5.91 -0.26
N GLU A 406 -23.67 -6.84 -0.58
CA GLU A 406 -23.67 -8.16 0.03
C GLU A 406 -22.45 -8.97 -0.46
N LEU A 407 -21.73 -9.60 0.46
CA LEU A 407 -20.64 -10.50 0.10
C LEU A 407 -21.21 -11.90 -0.13
N LEU A 408 -20.84 -12.52 -1.24
CA LEU A 408 -21.20 -13.91 -1.53
C LEU A 408 -20.48 -14.83 -0.53
N THR A 409 -21.25 -15.49 0.34
CA THR A 409 -20.73 -16.45 1.33
C THR A 409 -20.72 -17.89 0.81
N ASP A 410 -21.48 -18.17 -0.24
CA ASP A 410 -21.53 -19.46 -0.93
C ASP A 410 -20.49 -19.50 -2.06
N ILE A 411 -19.57 -20.45 -1.99
CA ILE A 411 -18.52 -20.65 -3.01
C ILE A 411 -19.12 -21.03 -4.37
N ASP A 412 -20.25 -21.71 -4.40
CA ASP A 412 -20.92 -22.07 -5.65
C ASP A 412 -21.44 -20.84 -6.37
N MET A 413 -21.94 -19.83 -5.63
CA MET A 413 -22.34 -18.55 -6.22
C MET A 413 -21.13 -17.81 -6.79
N VAL A 414 -20.00 -17.80 -6.08
CA VAL A 414 -18.75 -17.19 -6.57
C VAL A 414 -18.31 -17.86 -7.87
N MET A 415 -18.20 -19.20 -7.89
CA MET A 415 -17.81 -19.95 -9.09
C MET A 415 -18.84 -19.79 -10.23
N PHE A 416 -20.13 -19.72 -9.90
CA PHE A 416 -21.19 -19.47 -10.87
C PHE A 416 -21.02 -18.12 -11.56
N ILE A 417 -20.82 -17.04 -10.80
CA ILE A 417 -20.58 -15.70 -11.35
C ILE A 417 -19.29 -15.64 -12.15
N GLU A 418 -18.20 -16.25 -11.67
CA GLU A 418 -16.91 -16.28 -12.38
C GLU A 418 -17.00 -16.97 -13.74
N ARG A 419 -17.80 -18.04 -13.87
CA ARG A 419 -18.07 -18.69 -15.16
C ARG A 419 -18.88 -17.80 -16.11
N GLY A 420 -19.66 -16.86 -15.59
CA GLY A 420 -20.39 -15.85 -16.34
C GLY A 420 -19.52 -14.70 -16.86
N ILE A 421 -18.37 -14.45 -16.22
CA ILE A 421 -17.46 -13.37 -16.59
C ILE A 421 -16.82 -13.64 -17.95
N ARG A 422 -17.21 -12.82 -18.94
CA ARG A 422 -16.67 -12.85 -20.31
C ARG A 422 -16.50 -11.43 -20.80
N GLY A 423 -15.29 -11.11 -21.25
CA GLY A 423 -14.91 -9.76 -21.68
C GLY A 423 -15.75 -9.21 -22.83
N GLY A 424 -15.42 -7.98 -23.25
CA GLY A 424 -16.13 -7.31 -24.35
C GLY A 424 -16.01 -8.08 -25.67
N LEU A 425 -17.05 -7.99 -26.51
CA LEU A 425 -17.02 -8.49 -27.88
C LEU A 425 -16.00 -7.67 -28.70
N SER A 426 -15.06 -8.36 -29.34
CA SER A 426 -14.12 -7.78 -30.30
C SER A 426 -14.30 -8.50 -31.62
N GLN A 427 -14.54 -7.75 -32.69
CA GLN A 427 -14.78 -8.28 -34.02
C GLN A 427 -13.95 -7.51 -35.06
N CYS A 428 -13.81 -8.02 -36.27
CA CYS A 428 -13.31 -7.23 -37.39
C CYS A 428 -14.47 -7.05 -38.37
N SER A 429 -14.82 -5.80 -38.68
CA SER A 429 -15.92 -5.46 -39.60
C SER A 429 -15.38 -4.53 -40.70
N GLY A 430 -15.97 -4.66 -41.90
CA GLY A 430 -15.60 -3.84 -43.05
C GLY A 430 -16.01 -2.36 -42.95
N ARG A 431 -16.77 -1.93 -41.93
CA ARG A 431 -17.17 -0.52 -41.76
C ARG A 431 -16.96 0.00 -40.34
N TYR A 432 -16.77 1.32 -40.25
CA TYR A 432 -16.48 2.04 -39.03
C TYR A 432 -17.72 2.67 -38.40
N ALA A 433 -17.95 2.40 -37.12
CA ALA A 433 -18.88 3.12 -36.28
C ALA A 433 -18.24 3.34 -34.90
N LYS A 434 -18.37 4.55 -34.35
CA LYS A 434 -17.84 4.92 -33.04
C LYS A 434 -18.99 5.15 -32.06
N ALA A 435 -19.13 4.29 -31.06
CA ALA A 435 -20.07 4.53 -29.97
C ALA A 435 -19.53 5.64 -29.05
N ASN A 436 -20.39 6.60 -28.67
CA ASN A 436 -20.03 7.70 -27.77
C ASN A 436 -20.58 7.53 -26.34
N ASN A 437 -21.01 6.32 -25.98
CA ASN A 437 -21.79 6.10 -24.76
C ASN A 437 -20.95 5.56 -23.59
N ASN A 438 -20.05 6.41 -23.07
CA ASN A 438 -19.15 6.03 -21.97
C ASN A 438 -19.95 5.75 -20.69
N GLY A 439 -20.17 4.47 -20.37
CA GLY A 439 -20.74 4.06 -19.08
C GLY A 439 -22.26 3.85 -19.05
N TRP A 440 -22.95 3.77 -20.19
CA TRP A 440 -24.40 3.51 -20.20
C TRP A 440 -24.81 2.25 -19.42
N ALA A 441 -24.07 1.16 -19.58
CA ALA A 441 -24.31 -0.07 -18.85
C ALA A 441 -24.12 0.11 -17.33
N MET A 442 -23.21 1.01 -16.93
CA MET A 442 -23.01 1.38 -15.52
C MET A 442 -24.11 2.28 -14.97
N CYS A 443 -24.92 2.91 -15.82
CA CYS A 443 -26.10 3.69 -15.42
C CYS A 443 -27.39 2.85 -15.36
N GLN A 444 -27.33 1.57 -15.75
CA GLN A 444 -28.46 0.66 -15.63
C GLN A 444 -28.64 0.20 -14.19
N PRO A 445 -29.81 -0.38 -13.84
CA PRO A 445 -29.95 -1.16 -12.63
C PRO A 445 -28.88 -2.25 -12.53
N LEU A 446 -28.20 -2.32 -11.39
CA LEU A 446 -27.11 -3.24 -11.12
C LEU A 446 -27.35 -3.97 -9.79
N PRO A 447 -26.92 -5.24 -9.68
CA PRO A 447 -27.04 -6.03 -8.45
C PRO A 447 -26.32 -5.39 -7.26
N TYR A 448 -26.85 -5.53 -6.05
CA TYR A 448 -26.16 -5.14 -4.84
C TYR A 448 -26.38 -6.08 -3.63
N ALA A 449 -27.52 -6.80 -3.54
CA ALA A 449 -27.87 -7.65 -2.40
C ALA A 449 -28.91 -8.74 -2.75
N ASP A 450 -29.36 -9.48 -1.74
CA ASP A 450 -30.41 -10.50 -1.73
C ASP A 450 -30.15 -11.70 -2.66
N PHE A 451 -28.91 -12.18 -2.69
CA PHE A 451 -28.51 -13.30 -3.54
C PHE A 451 -29.08 -14.62 -3.03
N ARG A 452 -29.95 -15.26 -3.82
CA ARG A 452 -30.50 -16.59 -3.49
C ARG A 452 -30.68 -17.47 -4.72
N TRP A 453 -30.42 -18.76 -4.56
CA TRP A 453 -30.81 -19.74 -5.57
C TRP A 453 -32.34 -19.83 -5.64
N ALA A 454 -32.89 -19.86 -6.86
CA ALA A 454 -34.31 -20.14 -7.04
C ALA A 454 -34.58 -21.64 -6.86
N GLU A 455 -35.72 -21.99 -6.25
CA GLU A 455 -36.09 -23.38 -5.95
C GLU A 455 -36.56 -24.15 -7.19
N ASP A 456 -37.29 -23.50 -8.10
CA ASP A 456 -37.77 -24.09 -9.35
C ASP A 456 -37.13 -23.43 -10.58
N ALA A 457 -35.91 -23.85 -10.90
CA ALA A 457 -35.19 -23.36 -12.07
C ALA A 457 -35.75 -23.91 -13.40
N ALA A 458 -36.42 -25.06 -13.38
CA ALA A 458 -36.84 -25.77 -14.60
C ALA A 458 -38.03 -25.10 -15.29
N ASN A 459 -38.95 -24.53 -14.51
CA ASN A 459 -40.14 -23.84 -15.01
C ASN A 459 -39.98 -22.32 -15.04
N PHE A 460 -38.75 -21.81 -14.93
CA PHE A 460 -38.49 -20.38 -14.86
C PHE A 460 -38.71 -19.70 -16.21
N ASP A 461 -39.65 -18.76 -16.28
CA ASP A 461 -39.90 -17.96 -17.48
C ASP A 461 -39.11 -16.64 -17.44
N ALA A 462 -38.02 -16.58 -18.20
CA ALA A 462 -37.20 -15.38 -18.33
C ALA A 462 -37.91 -14.23 -19.07
N ASN A 463 -38.95 -14.49 -19.87
CA ASN A 463 -39.67 -13.45 -20.61
C ASN A 463 -40.72 -12.73 -19.75
N ALA A 464 -41.18 -13.36 -18.67
CA ALA A 464 -42.13 -12.77 -17.73
C ALA A 464 -41.53 -11.67 -16.83
N ILE A 465 -40.20 -11.46 -16.87
CA ILE A 465 -39.51 -10.47 -16.03
C ILE A 465 -39.73 -9.06 -16.58
N ALA A 466 -40.36 -8.21 -15.77
CA ALA A 466 -40.58 -6.80 -16.10
C ALA A 466 -39.25 -6.00 -16.19
N PRO A 467 -39.11 -5.05 -17.14
CA PRO A 467 -37.88 -4.26 -17.31
C PRO A 467 -37.46 -3.41 -16.09
N ASP A 468 -38.40 -3.08 -15.22
CA ASP A 468 -38.27 -2.24 -14.03
C ASP A 468 -38.37 -3.02 -12.72
N SER A 469 -38.30 -4.35 -12.78
CA SER A 469 -38.36 -5.20 -11.60
C SER A 469 -37.22 -4.89 -10.61
N PRO A 470 -37.50 -4.72 -9.30
CA PRO A 470 -36.47 -4.54 -8.29
C PRO A 470 -35.64 -5.82 -8.05
N THR A 471 -36.13 -6.97 -8.52
CA THR A 471 -35.46 -8.27 -8.44
C THR A 471 -35.16 -8.80 -9.85
N GLU A 472 -33.93 -9.18 -10.08
CA GLU A 472 -33.45 -9.70 -11.36
C GLU A 472 -32.66 -11.01 -11.19
N TYR A 473 -32.22 -11.59 -12.33
CA TYR A 473 -31.75 -12.97 -12.39
C TYR A 473 -30.52 -13.14 -13.29
N ILE A 474 -29.64 -14.04 -12.88
CA ILE A 474 -28.59 -14.64 -13.72
C ILE A 474 -28.91 -16.13 -13.83
N LEU A 475 -28.88 -16.66 -15.05
CA LEU A 475 -29.28 -18.04 -15.35
C LEU A 475 -28.12 -18.84 -15.91
N GLU A 476 -28.01 -20.12 -15.56
CA GLU A 476 -27.19 -21.10 -16.27
C GLU A 476 -28.08 -21.90 -17.22
N VAL A 477 -27.90 -21.69 -18.52
CA VAL A 477 -28.79 -22.23 -19.56
C VAL A 477 -28.03 -22.97 -20.65
N ASP A 478 -28.71 -23.88 -21.32
CA ASP A 478 -28.27 -24.39 -22.61
C ASP A 478 -28.96 -23.61 -23.73
N LEU A 479 -28.18 -23.13 -24.70
CA LEU A 479 -28.66 -22.32 -25.83
C LEU A 479 -28.29 -22.96 -27.16
N GLU A 480 -29.29 -23.06 -28.04
CA GLU A 480 -29.16 -23.51 -29.41
C GLU A 480 -29.44 -22.34 -30.37
N CYS A 481 -28.58 -22.17 -31.38
CA CYS A 481 -28.88 -21.36 -32.55
C CYS A 481 -29.37 -22.30 -33.65
N PRO A 482 -30.68 -22.30 -33.98
CA PRO A 482 -31.23 -23.08 -35.10
C PRO A 482 -30.45 -22.88 -36.40
N GLN A 483 -30.28 -23.95 -37.17
CA GLN A 483 -29.44 -23.95 -38.38
C GLN A 483 -29.88 -22.90 -39.41
N HIS A 484 -31.19 -22.66 -39.55
CA HIS A 484 -31.73 -21.66 -40.48
C HIS A 484 -31.37 -20.21 -40.11
N LEU A 485 -30.91 -19.95 -38.88
CA LEU A 485 -30.45 -18.64 -38.40
C LEU A 485 -28.93 -18.48 -38.52
N HIS A 486 -28.19 -19.53 -38.94
CA HIS A 486 -26.72 -19.47 -38.98
C HIS A 486 -26.24 -18.37 -39.91
N ASP A 487 -26.81 -18.25 -41.11
CA ASP A 487 -26.45 -17.20 -42.05
C ASP A 487 -26.79 -15.79 -41.53
N VAL A 488 -27.89 -15.67 -40.79
CA VAL A 488 -28.33 -14.39 -40.19
C VAL A 488 -27.38 -13.98 -39.07
N HIS A 489 -26.91 -14.92 -38.25
CA HIS A 489 -26.09 -14.64 -37.08
C HIS A 489 -24.59 -14.84 -37.31
N ALA A 490 -24.15 -15.28 -38.49
CA ALA A 490 -22.75 -15.53 -38.80
C ALA A 490 -21.88 -14.29 -38.58
N ASP A 491 -22.41 -13.13 -38.94
CA ASP A 491 -21.72 -11.84 -38.80
C ASP A 491 -21.70 -11.33 -37.36
N LEU A 492 -22.56 -11.80 -36.45
CA LEU A 492 -22.49 -11.43 -35.03
C LEU A 492 -23.09 -12.53 -34.14
N PRO A 493 -22.35 -13.62 -33.90
CA PRO A 493 -22.87 -14.71 -33.07
C PRO A 493 -23.07 -14.26 -31.62
N PHE A 494 -24.22 -14.60 -31.06
CA PHE A 494 -24.55 -14.35 -29.66
C PHE A 494 -23.74 -15.24 -28.71
N CYS A 495 -23.69 -14.85 -27.43
CA CYS A 495 -23.16 -15.67 -26.33
C CYS A 495 -21.74 -16.21 -26.57
N PRO A 496 -20.72 -15.34 -26.69
CA PRO A 496 -19.35 -15.77 -26.94
C PRO A 496 -18.83 -16.66 -25.80
N MET A 497 -17.98 -17.63 -26.12
CA MET A 497 -17.40 -18.61 -25.19
C MET A 497 -15.89 -18.47 -25.09
N ARG A 498 -15.31 -18.81 -23.94
CA ARG A 498 -13.86 -18.86 -23.78
C ARG A 498 -13.37 -20.26 -24.13
N ASP A 499 -12.70 -20.40 -25.26
CA ASP A 499 -12.25 -21.71 -25.78
C ASP A 499 -10.97 -21.57 -26.61
N LYS A 500 -10.30 -22.70 -26.91
CA LYS A 500 -9.08 -22.73 -27.72
C LYS A 500 -9.44 -22.68 -29.20
N PRO A 501 -8.98 -21.67 -29.95
CA PRO A 501 -9.08 -21.70 -31.41
C PRO A 501 -8.34 -22.94 -31.97
N PRO A 502 -8.79 -23.50 -33.10
CA PRO A 502 -8.09 -24.59 -33.77
C PRO A 502 -6.60 -24.26 -33.98
N GLY A 503 -5.71 -25.15 -33.55
CA GLY A 503 -4.26 -24.99 -33.68
C GLY A 503 -3.61 -23.96 -32.74
N LYS A 504 -4.34 -23.38 -31.77
CA LYS A 504 -3.79 -22.45 -30.76
C LYS A 504 -3.82 -23.07 -29.36
N ARG A 505 -2.81 -22.74 -28.55
CA ARG A 505 -2.69 -23.23 -27.16
C ARG A 505 -3.47 -22.40 -26.15
N GLU A 506 -3.66 -21.12 -26.44
CA GLU A 506 -4.28 -20.15 -25.54
C GLU A 506 -5.79 -20.06 -25.77
N ASN A 507 -6.55 -19.97 -24.67
CA ASN A 507 -7.98 -19.72 -24.72
C ASN A 507 -8.24 -18.29 -25.21
N LYS A 508 -9.17 -18.14 -26.15
CA LYS A 508 -9.68 -16.85 -26.62
C LYS A 508 -11.19 -16.77 -26.41
N LEU A 509 -11.71 -15.55 -26.43
CA LEU A 509 -13.15 -15.33 -26.48
C LEU A 509 -13.62 -15.51 -27.93
N LEU A 510 -14.41 -16.55 -28.19
CA LEU A 510 -14.89 -16.96 -29.50
C LEU A 510 -16.39 -16.71 -29.61
N ALA A 511 -16.81 -15.92 -30.59
CA ALA A 511 -18.20 -15.81 -31.01
C ALA A 511 -18.46 -16.93 -32.03
N THR A 512 -19.17 -17.98 -31.63
CA THR A 512 -19.48 -19.13 -32.50
C THR A 512 -20.98 -19.39 -32.49
N LEU A 513 -21.49 -20.04 -33.54
CA LEU A 513 -22.90 -20.47 -33.62
C LEU A 513 -23.15 -21.85 -32.99
N TYR A 514 -22.11 -22.48 -32.45
CA TYR A 514 -22.22 -23.79 -31.81
C TYR A 514 -23.15 -23.76 -30.61
N TYR A 515 -23.74 -24.92 -30.31
CA TYR A 515 -24.52 -25.14 -29.12
C TYR A 515 -23.75 -24.70 -27.85
N LYS A 516 -24.41 -23.93 -26.98
CA LYS A 516 -23.85 -23.45 -25.72
C LYS A 516 -24.37 -24.30 -24.60
N GLN A 517 -23.48 -24.96 -23.86
CA GLN A 517 -23.83 -25.74 -22.68
C GLN A 517 -23.52 -24.95 -21.41
N ARG A 518 -24.44 -25.00 -20.45
CA ARG A 518 -24.30 -24.41 -19.10
C ARG A 518 -23.77 -22.97 -19.14
N TYR A 519 -24.31 -22.20 -20.07
CA TYR A 519 -23.94 -20.82 -20.30
C TYR A 519 -24.56 -19.93 -19.23
N VAL A 520 -23.72 -19.35 -18.37
CA VAL A 520 -24.15 -18.35 -17.38
C VAL A 520 -24.37 -17.00 -18.05
N ILE A 521 -25.57 -16.44 -17.95
CA ILE A 521 -26.01 -15.23 -18.67
C ILE A 521 -26.96 -14.36 -17.82
N HIS A 522 -26.84 -13.04 -17.97
CA HIS A 522 -27.78 -12.09 -17.40
C HIS A 522 -29.14 -12.15 -18.13
N TYR A 523 -30.27 -12.08 -17.41
CA TYR A 523 -31.59 -12.29 -18.04
C TYR A 523 -31.88 -11.34 -19.22
N ARG A 524 -31.46 -10.06 -19.20
CA ARG A 524 -31.64 -9.14 -20.36
C ARG A 524 -30.95 -9.63 -21.63
N ASN A 525 -29.76 -10.19 -21.48
CA ASN A 525 -29.01 -10.75 -22.60
C ASN A 525 -29.67 -12.05 -23.09
N LEU A 526 -30.23 -12.84 -22.18
CA LEU A 526 -31.03 -14.02 -22.53
C LEU A 526 -32.33 -13.65 -23.27
N GLN A 527 -33.09 -12.66 -22.80
CA GLN A 527 -34.28 -12.14 -23.46
C GLN A 527 -33.96 -11.65 -24.88
N GLN A 528 -32.84 -10.95 -25.06
CA GLN A 528 -32.39 -10.55 -26.39
C GLN A 528 -32.07 -11.76 -27.28
N CYS A 529 -31.41 -12.80 -26.74
CA CYS A 529 -31.16 -14.02 -27.49
C CYS A 529 -32.47 -14.68 -27.95
N ILE A 530 -33.45 -14.79 -27.06
CA ILE A 530 -34.78 -15.35 -27.36
C ILE A 530 -35.52 -14.50 -28.40
N HIS A 531 -35.43 -13.17 -28.29
CA HIS A 531 -36.01 -12.24 -29.27
C HIS A 531 -35.39 -12.39 -30.68
N HIS A 532 -34.14 -12.84 -30.76
CA HIS A 532 -33.46 -13.20 -32.00
C HIS A 532 -33.58 -14.70 -32.32
N ASP A 533 -34.63 -15.36 -31.84
CA ASP A 533 -34.97 -16.76 -32.16
C ASP A 533 -33.93 -17.81 -31.72
N LEU A 534 -33.01 -17.48 -30.79
CA LEU A 534 -32.22 -18.50 -30.11
C LEU A 534 -33.12 -19.28 -29.15
N ARG A 535 -32.94 -20.60 -29.13
CA ARG A 535 -33.76 -21.50 -28.33
C ARG A 535 -33.04 -21.88 -27.04
N VAL A 536 -33.70 -21.65 -25.91
CA VAL A 536 -33.30 -22.22 -24.62
C VAL A 536 -33.75 -23.68 -24.59
N THR A 537 -32.81 -24.61 -24.50
CA THR A 537 -33.13 -26.05 -24.44
C THR A 537 -33.23 -26.56 -23.00
N LYS A 538 -32.53 -25.92 -22.06
CA LYS A 538 -32.55 -26.27 -20.64
C LYS A 538 -32.14 -25.10 -19.75
N ILE A 539 -32.78 -24.96 -18.60
CA ILE A 539 -32.34 -24.08 -17.50
C ILE A 539 -31.84 -24.97 -16.37
N HIS A 540 -30.59 -24.78 -15.93
CA HIS A 540 -29.96 -25.61 -14.90
C HIS A 540 -30.04 -24.97 -13.51
N ARG A 541 -29.75 -23.66 -13.42
CA ARG A 541 -29.75 -22.91 -12.16
C ARG A 541 -30.17 -21.47 -12.43
N VAL A 542 -30.84 -20.86 -11.46
CA VAL A 542 -31.25 -19.46 -11.48
C VAL A 542 -30.82 -18.81 -10.17
N LEU A 543 -30.05 -17.73 -10.27
CA LEU A 543 -29.63 -16.91 -9.14
C LEU A 543 -30.42 -15.60 -9.18
N ARG A 544 -31.23 -15.34 -8.16
CA ARG A 544 -31.98 -14.08 -8.00
C ARG A 544 -31.21 -13.08 -7.14
N PHE A 545 -31.41 -11.79 -7.37
CA PHE A 545 -30.80 -10.71 -6.60
C PHE A 545 -31.63 -9.42 -6.67
N ALA A 546 -31.43 -8.55 -5.67
CA ALA A 546 -31.92 -7.18 -5.67
C ALA A 546 -30.99 -6.26 -6.47
N GLN A 547 -31.58 -5.29 -7.17
CA GLN A 547 -30.86 -4.34 -8.00
C GLN A 547 -31.42 -2.92 -7.91
N SER A 548 -30.60 -1.95 -8.27
CA SER A 548 -31.00 -0.55 -8.42
C SER A 548 -29.98 0.20 -9.28
N ALA A 549 -30.32 1.38 -9.80
CA ALA A 549 -29.39 2.20 -10.59
C ALA A 549 -28.37 2.96 -9.71
N TRP A 550 -27.82 2.32 -8.67
CA TRP A 550 -27.00 2.95 -7.62
C TRP A 550 -25.71 3.59 -8.13
N LEU A 551 -25.19 3.16 -9.29
CA LEU A 551 -23.96 3.71 -9.87
C LEU A 551 -24.21 4.91 -10.80
N ARG A 552 -25.48 5.15 -11.21
CA ARG A 552 -25.84 6.17 -12.19
C ARG A 552 -25.37 7.56 -11.79
N ASP A 553 -25.69 7.98 -10.57
CA ASP A 553 -25.39 9.33 -10.08
C ASP A 553 -23.88 9.62 -10.09
N TYR A 554 -23.06 8.61 -9.78
CA TYR A 554 -21.60 8.72 -9.83
C TYR A 554 -21.07 8.86 -11.27
N ILE A 555 -21.64 8.09 -12.22
CA ILE A 555 -21.25 8.20 -13.64
C ILE A 555 -21.68 9.55 -14.22
N GLU A 556 -22.85 10.04 -13.85
CA GLU A 556 -23.35 11.35 -14.25
C GLU A 556 -22.50 12.47 -13.66
N LEU A 557 -22.13 12.38 -12.38
CA LEU A 557 -21.19 13.32 -11.73
C LEU A 557 -19.88 13.41 -12.51
N ASN A 558 -19.25 12.28 -12.80
CA ASN A 558 -17.99 12.26 -13.55
C ASN A 558 -18.15 12.76 -14.99
N THR A 559 -19.32 12.55 -15.59
CA THR A 559 -19.66 13.09 -16.91
C THR A 559 -19.79 14.62 -16.87
N GLN A 560 -20.40 15.18 -15.82
CA GLN A 560 -20.48 16.62 -15.60
C GLN A 560 -19.08 17.23 -15.40
N PHE A 561 -18.25 16.61 -14.55
CA PHE A 561 -16.87 17.05 -14.36
C PHE A 561 -16.09 17.01 -15.67
N ARG A 562 -16.20 15.93 -16.44
CA ARG A 562 -15.57 15.81 -17.76
C ARG A 562 -16.05 16.86 -18.76
N THR A 563 -17.31 17.27 -18.69
CA THR A 563 -17.88 18.30 -19.56
C THR A 563 -17.37 19.70 -19.19
N ARG A 564 -17.18 19.96 -17.90
CA ARG A 564 -16.67 21.24 -17.38
C ARG A 564 -15.15 21.37 -17.47
N ALA A 565 -14.44 20.25 -17.58
CA ALA A 565 -12.99 20.19 -17.66
C ALA A 565 -12.45 20.99 -18.84
N LYS A 566 -11.52 21.92 -18.55
CA LYS A 566 -10.93 22.81 -19.55
C LYS A 566 -9.70 22.20 -20.23
N ASN A 567 -8.98 21.35 -19.51
CA ASN A 567 -7.78 20.68 -20.00
C ASN A 567 -8.03 19.18 -20.27
N ASP A 568 -7.17 18.58 -21.10
CA ASP A 568 -7.28 17.17 -21.47
C ASP A 568 -6.92 16.22 -20.33
N PHE A 569 -6.10 16.67 -19.37
CA PHE A 569 -5.76 15.91 -18.19
C PHE A 569 -7.01 15.54 -17.37
N GLU A 570 -7.80 16.54 -16.97
CA GLU A 570 -9.04 16.37 -16.21
C GLU A 570 -10.04 15.51 -16.98
N LYS A 571 -10.21 15.76 -18.29
CA LYS A 571 -11.10 14.94 -19.13
C LYS A 571 -10.72 13.46 -19.11
N ASN A 572 -9.42 13.18 -19.19
CA ASN A 572 -8.90 11.81 -19.15
C ASN A 572 -9.01 11.20 -17.74
N LEU A 573 -8.80 12.00 -16.69
CA LEU A 573 -8.98 11.57 -15.31
C LEU A 573 -10.40 11.08 -15.05
N TYR A 574 -11.42 11.90 -15.30
CA TYR A 574 -12.82 11.52 -15.03
C TYR A 574 -13.29 10.32 -15.87
N LYS A 575 -12.76 10.18 -17.09
CA LYS A 575 -12.96 8.97 -17.91
C LYS A 575 -12.34 7.74 -17.25
N LEU A 576 -11.11 7.86 -16.76
CA LEU A 576 -10.39 6.76 -16.12
C LEU A 576 -11.05 6.36 -14.80
N MET A 577 -11.61 7.32 -14.04
CA MET A 577 -12.39 7.05 -12.82
C MET A 577 -13.56 6.09 -13.11
N ASN A 578 -14.36 6.35 -14.15
CA ASN A 578 -15.48 5.45 -14.49
C ASN A 578 -14.99 4.03 -14.84
N ASN A 579 -13.92 3.93 -15.66
CA ASN A 579 -13.37 2.64 -16.06
C ASN A 579 -12.74 1.87 -14.89
N ALA A 580 -12.13 2.59 -13.94
CA ALA A 580 -11.47 1.99 -12.79
C ALA A 580 -12.47 1.37 -11.79
N VAL A 581 -13.67 1.95 -11.62
CA VAL A 581 -14.74 1.31 -10.82
C VAL A 581 -15.07 -0.07 -11.38
N PHE A 582 -15.32 -0.14 -12.69
CA PHE A 582 -15.60 -1.41 -13.37
C PHE A 582 -14.46 -2.42 -13.16
N GLY A 583 -13.21 -2.01 -13.39
CA GLY A 583 -12.04 -2.87 -13.19
C GLY A 583 -11.94 -3.42 -11.76
N LYS A 584 -12.31 -2.63 -10.75
CA LYS A 584 -12.31 -3.05 -9.34
C LYS A 584 -13.41 -4.06 -9.00
N THR A 585 -14.56 -4.00 -9.67
CA THR A 585 -15.58 -5.05 -9.51
C THR A 585 -15.08 -6.40 -10.03
N MET A 586 -14.14 -6.40 -10.98
CA MET A 586 -13.62 -7.59 -11.66
C MET A 586 -12.25 -8.05 -11.16
N GLU A 587 -11.80 -7.53 -10.01
CA GLU A 587 -10.49 -7.84 -9.46
C GLU A 587 -10.40 -9.30 -9.03
N ASN A 588 -9.48 -10.06 -9.64
CA ASN A 588 -9.24 -11.45 -9.26
C ASN A 588 -8.37 -11.55 -8.02
N VAL A 589 -8.98 -11.89 -6.88
CA VAL A 589 -8.29 -12.02 -5.60
C VAL A 589 -7.33 -13.22 -5.55
N ARG A 590 -7.46 -14.20 -6.46
CA ARG A 590 -6.60 -15.39 -6.53
C ARG A 590 -5.21 -15.12 -7.11
N ASP A 591 -5.08 -14.03 -7.86
CA ASP A 591 -3.82 -13.62 -8.47
C ASP A 591 -2.94 -12.83 -7.48
N ARG A 592 -3.44 -12.56 -6.26
CA ARG A 592 -2.66 -11.89 -5.22
C ARG A 592 -1.57 -12.82 -4.69
N VAL A 593 -0.36 -12.29 -4.65
CA VAL A 593 0.84 -12.98 -4.14
C VAL A 593 1.48 -12.19 -2.98
N ASP A 594 2.16 -12.92 -2.11
CA ASP A 594 3.12 -12.35 -1.16
C ASP A 594 4.49 -12.31 -1.81
N VAL A 595 5.07 -11.13 -1.94
CA VAL A 595 6.44 -10.95 -2.43
C VAL A 595 7.37 -10.75 -1.25
N LYS A 596 8.45 -11.53 -1.20
CA LYS A 596 9.53 -11.39 -0.21
C LYS A 596 10.83 -11.07 -0.93
N LEU A 597 11.43 -9.93 -0.59
CA LEU A 597 12.78 -9.58 -1.03
C LEU A 597 13.77 -10.19 -0.04
N VAL A 598 14.74 -10.94 -0.55
CA VAL A 598 15.72 -11.67 0.24
C VAL A 598 17.12 -11.39 -0.30
N THR A 599 18.06 -11.23 0.62
CA THR A 599 19.47 -10.94 0.29
C THR A 599 20.43 -12.08 0.64
N THR A 600 19.94 -13.14 1.27
CA THR A 600 20.72 -14.31 1.66
C THR A 600 20.11 -15.60 1.11
N TRP A 601 20.95 -16.55 0.70
CA TRP A 601 20.49 -17.85 0.23
C TRP A 601 20.04 -18.74 1.40
N ASP A 602 20.91 -18.89 2.40
CA ASP A 602 20.73 -19.78 3.54
C ASP A 602 19.92 -19.16 4.69
N GLY A 603 19.50 -20.03 5.61
CA GLY A 603 18.83 -19.66 6.87
C GLY A 603 17.30 -19.73 6.78
N ARG A 604 16.64 -19.68 7.94
CA ARG A 604 15.17 -19.86 8.06
C ARG A 604 14.34 -18.88 7.21
N TYR A 605 14.89 -17.70 6.94
CA TYR A 605 14.27 -16.67 6.11
C TYR A 605 15.03 -16.42 4.80
N GLY A 606 16.02 -17.26 4.49
CA GLY A 606 16.77 -17.23 3.24
C GLY A 606 15.94 -17.68 2.05
N ALA A 607 16.46 -17.45 0.85
CA ALA A 607 15.79 -17.78 -0.40
C ALA A 607 15.47 -19.28 -0.51
N GLU A 608 16.38 -20.16 -0.06
CA GLU A 608 16.19 -21.61 -0.07
C GLU A 608 14.93 -22.01 0.74
N ALA A 609 14.83 -21.51 1.97
CA ALA A 609 13.71 -21.81 2.85
C ALA A 609 12.36 -21.28 2.34
N LEU A 610 12.35 -20.18 1.58
CA LEU A 610 11.14 -19.65 0.96
C LEU A 610 10.75 -20.40 -0.32
N ILE A 611 11.72 -20.83 -1.13
CA ILE A 611 11.47 -21.60 -2.35
C ILE A 611 10.97 -23.01 -2.01
N ALA A 612 11.45 -23.60 -0.91
CA ALA A 612 10.99 -24.90 -0.43
C ALA A 612 9.53 -24.90 0.08
N LYS A 613 8.88 -23.74 0.21
CA LYS A 613 7.49 -23.67 0.69
C LYS A 613 6.52 -24.20 -0.36
N PRO A 614 5.45 -24.92 0.06
CA PRO A 614 4.47 -25.49 -0.87
C PRO A 614 3.66 -24.44 -1.63
N ASN A 615 3.58 -23.21 -1.10
CA ASN A 615 2.93 -22.09 -1.76
C ASN A 615 3.89 -21.23 -2.61
N PHE A 616 5.10 -21.70 -2.87
CA PHE A 616 5.99 -21.04 -3.81
C PHE A 616 5.34 -20.88 -5.19
N HIS A 617 5.41 -19.67 -5.75
CA HIS A 617 4.89 -19.37 -7.08
C HIS A 617 6.00 -19.19 -8.09
N SER A 618 6.90 -18.25 -7.84
CA SER A 618 7.94 -17.83 -8.78
C SER A 618 9.10 -17.14 -8.04
N ARG A 619 10.22 -16.92 -8.73
CA ARG A 619 11.33 -16.10 -8.24
C ARG A 619 11.89 -15.20 -9.34
N SER A 620 12.36 -14.03 -8.96
CA SER A 620 13.08 -13.10 -9.84
C SER A 620 14.38 -12.66 -9.18
N VAL A 621 15.49 -12.77 -9.90
CA VAL A 621 16.82 -12.36 -9.43
C VAL A 621 17.09 -10.97 -9.97
N PHE A 622 17.32 -10.00 -9.09
CA PHE A 622 17.60 -8.61 -9.48
C PHE A 622 19.10 -8.31 -9.45
N ALA A 623 19.83 -8.92 -8.52
CA ALA A 623 21.28 -8.80 -8.38
C ALA A 623 21.83 -10.07 -7.71
N GLU A 624 23.15 -10.22 -7.65
CA GLU A 624 23.84 -11.35 -7.00
C GLU A 624 23.31 -11.61 -5.58
N ASN A 625 23.04 -10.54 -4.82
CA ASN A 625 22.57 -10.60 -3.44
C ASN A 625 21.13 -10.07 -3.26
N LEU A 626 20.28 -10.11 -4.31
CA LEU A 626 18.89 -9.67 -4.19
C LEU A 626 17.94 -10.51 -5.06
N ILE A 627 17.04 -11.23 -4.39
CA ILE A 627 16.03 -12.09 -5.01
C ILE A 627 14.64 -11.71 -4.49
N ALA A 628 13.66 -11.56 -5.38
CA ALA A 628 12.25 -11.63 -5.03
C ALA A 628 11.76 -13.07 -5.10
N VAL A 629 11.13 -13.53 -4.03
CA VAL A 629 10.39 -14.79 -3.99
C VAL A 629 8.90 -14.47 -3.87
N GLU A 630 8.13 -14.95 -4.84
CA GLU A 630 6.67 -14.80 -4.87
C GLU A 630 6.01 -16.06 -4.32
N LEU A 631 5.12 -15.88 -3.35
CA LEU A 631 4.36 -16.95 -2.69
C LEU A 631 2.87 -16.72 -2.91
N ARG A 632 2.13 -17.77 -3.26
CA ARG A 632 0.67 -17.74 -3.30
C ARG A 632 0.09 -17.56 -1.90
N LYS A 633 -1.02 -16.85 -1.81
CA LYS A 633 -1.80 -16.73 -0.58
C LYS A 633 -2.43 -18.09 -0.22
N LEU A 634 -2.16 -18.57 0.99
CA LEU A 634 -2.79 -19.79 1.52
C LEU A 634 -4.25 -19.56 1.91
N GLU A 635 -4.57 -18.37 2.39
CA GLU A 635 -5.91 -17.94 2.75
C GLU A 635 -6.31 -16.75 1.87
N MET A 636 -7.51 -16.80 1.32
CA MET A 636 -8.04 -15.77 0.43
C MET A 636 -9.41 -15.32 0.90
N LYS A 637 -9.60 -14.00 0.92
CA LYS A 637 -10.88 -13.37 1.23
C LYS A 637 -11.52 -12.87 -0.06
N PHE A 638 -12.67 -13.43 -0.43
CA PHE A 638 -13.48 -12.97 -1.56
C PHE A 638 -14.30 -11.74 -1.13
N ASP A 639 -13.71 -10.56 -1.29
CA ASP A 639 -14.25 -9.27 -0.84
C ASP A 639 -14.56 -8.31 -2.01
N LYS A 640 -14.77 -8.86 -3.20
CA LYS A 640 -15.00 -8.10 -4.43
C LYS A 640 -16.38 -8.43 -5.00
N PRO A 641 -17.21 -7.43 -5.37
CA PRO A 641 -18.54 -7.66 -5.89
C PRO A 641 -18.50 -8.02 -7.39
N ILE A 642 -17.94 -9.19 -7.70
CA ILE A 642 -17.71 -9.69 -9.07
C ILE A 642 -19.00 -9.84 -9.89
N TYR A 643 -20.14 -9.99 -9.20
CA TYR A 643 -21.47 -10.04 -9.82
C TYR A 643 -21.82 -8.73 -10.52
N VAL A 644 -21.35 -7.58 -10.02
CA VAL A 644 -21.58 -6.27 -10.66
C VAL A 644 -20.90 -6.21 -12.01
N GLY A 645 -19.61 -6.55 -12.06
CA GLY A 645 -18.85 -6.47 -13.30
C GLY A 645 -19.31 -7.49 -14.34
N MET A 646 -19.75 -8.69 -13.92
CA MET A 646 -20.42 -9.65 -14.81
C MET A 646 -21.69 -9.05 -15.45
N CYS A 647 -22.55 -8.41 -14.65
CA CYS A 647 -23.79 -7.79 -15.16
C CYS A 647 -23.49 -6.61 -16.09
N ILE A 648 -22.53 -5.75 -15.75
CA ILE A 648 -22.10 -4.64 -16.62
C ILE A 648 -21.64 -5.17 -17.98
N LEU A 649 -20.84 -6.25 -17.99
CA LEU A 649 -20.38 -6.88 -19.23
C LEU A 649 -21.55 -7.39 -20.07
N ASP A 650 -22.52 -8.08 -19.49
CA ASP A 650 -23.65 -8.62 -20.24
C ASP A 650 -24.63 -7.54 -20.70
N ILE A 651 -24.94 -6.56 -19.86
CA ILE A 651 -25.77 -5.40 -20.23
C ILE A 651 -25.10 -4.60 -21.36
N SER A 652 -23.77 -4.46 -21.34
CA SER A 652 -23.04 -3.79 -22.42
C SER A 652 -23.19 -4.52 -23.76
N LYS A 653 -23.20 -5.86 -23.76
CA LYS A 653 -23.42 -6.69 -24.96
C LYS A 653 -24.83 -6.46 -25.52
N VAL A 654 -25.85 -6.35 -24.66
CA VAL A 654 -27.23 -6.04 -25.10
C VAL A 654 -27.28 -4.74 -25.89
N CYS A 655 -26.64 -3.68 -25.37
CA CYS A 655 -26.57 -2.39 -26.06
C CYS A 655 -25.81 -2.47 -27.39
N CYS A 656 -24.65 -3.13 -27.40
CA CYS A 656 -23.84 -3.29 -28.61
C CYS A 656 -24.60 -4.05 -29.70
N THR A 657 -25.19 -5.20 -29.35
CA THR A 657 -25.92 -6.04 -30.29
C THR A 657 -27.17 -5.33 -30.79
N SER A 658 -27.93 -4.66 -29.92
CA SER A 658 -29.12 -3.89 -30.33
C SER A 658 -28.77 -2.77 -31.31
N PHE A 659 -27.67 -2.05 -31.07
CA PHE A 659 -27.19 -1.00 -31.98
C PHE A 659 -26.84 -1.58 -33.35
N ILE A 660 -26.14 -2.72 -33.39
CA ILE A 660 -25.76 -3.38 -34.63
C ILE A 660 -27.02 -3.91 -35.33
N THR A 661 -27.88 -4.67 -34.68
CA THR A 661 -29.06 -5.27 -35.33
C THR A 661 -30.07 -4.21 -35.80
N SER A 662 -30.29 -3.13 -35.04
CA SER A 662 -31.20 -2.04 -35.46
C SER A 662 -30.60 -1.12 -36.53
N THR A 663 -29.37 -0.63 -36.35
CA THR A 663 -28.81 0.42 -37.23
C THR A 663 -28.19 -0.17 -38.50
N TRP A 664 -27.61 -1.38 -38.42
CA TRP A 664 -26.94 -2.04 -39.56
C TRP A 664 -27.94 -2.66 -40.53
N TYR A 665 -28.88 -3.48 -40.06
CA TYR A 665 -29.83 -4.18 -40.95
C TYR A 665 -30.81 -3.23 -41.65
N LEU A 666 -31.22 -2.14 -41.00
CA LEU A 666 -32.10 -1.12 -41.62
C LEU A 666 -31.38 -0.33 -42.72
N CYS A 667 -30.10 0.01 -42.54
CA CYS A 667 -29.33 0.76 -43.55
C CYS A 667 -28.82 -0.12 -44.71
N LEU A 668 -28.57 -1.42 -44.49
CA LEU A 668 -27.89 -2.26 -45.47
C LEU A 668 -28.79 -2.99 -46.47
N ARG A 669 -30.07 -3.25 -46.16
CA ARG A 669 -30.98 -3.79 -47.19
C ARG A 669 -31.10 -2.87 -48.42
N LYS A 670 -30.77 -1.58 -48.30
CA LYS A 670 -30.69 -0.65 -49.43
C LYS A 670 -29.35 -0.64 -50.19
N ILE A 671 -28.25 -1.13 -49.61
CA ILE A 671 -26.89 -0.93 -50.16
C ILE A 671 -26.17 -2.24 -50.58
N VAL A 672 -26.51 -3.41 -50.02
CA VAL A 672 -25.80 -4.70 -50.31
C VAL A 672 -25.93 -5.19 -51.76
N LYS A 673 -26.75 -4.56 -52.62
CA LYS A 673 -26.75 -4.90 -54.06
C LYS A 673 -25.47 -4.44 -54.80
N LEU A 674 -24.58 -3.66 -54.20
CA LEU A 674 -23.42 -3.09 -54.88
C LEU A 674 -22.13 -3.25 -54.03
N CYS A 675 -21.19 -4.05 -54.55
CA CYS A 675 -19.73 -4.07 -54.27
C CYS A 675 -19.13 -5.14 -53.33
N THR A 676 -18.06 -5.77 -53.87
CA THR A 676 -17.18 -6.85 -53.39
C THR A 676 -15.97 -6.36 -52.56
N PRO A 677 -15.19 -7.26 -51.90
CA PRO A 677 -14.44 -6.94 -50.68
C PRO A 677 -12.92 -6.76 -50.90
N THR A 678 -12.36 -5.62 -50.53
CA THR A 678 -10.92 -5.48 -50.22
C THR A 678 -10.73 -4.32 -49.24
N ARG A 679 -10.50 -4.63 -47.95
CA ARG A 679 -9.70 -3.89 -46.94
C ARG A 679 -10.09 -4.32 -45.53
N THR A 680 -9.10 -4.82 -44.79
CA THR A 680 -9.22 -5.32 -43.41
C THR A 680 -9.18 -4.16 -42.42
N VAL A 681 -10.17 -4.04 -41.52
CA VAL A 681 -10.21 -3.05 -40.43
C VAL A 681 -10.78 -3.69 -39.14
N SER A 682 -10.24 -3.32 -37.99
CA SER A 682 -10.55 -3.89 -36.66
C SER A 682 -11.66 -3.11 -35.94
N TYR A 683 -12.61 -3.80 -35.28
CA TYR A 683 -13.61 -3.22 -34.37
C TYR A 683 -13.10 -3.36 -32.93
N ILE A 684 -12.78 -2.23 -32.30
CA ILE A 684 -12.58 -2.16 -30.84
C ILE A 684 -13.87 -1.56 -30.28
N ALA A 685 -14.71 -2.40 -29.68
CA ALA A 685 -15.70 -1.93 -28.72
C ALA A 685 -14.93 -1.36 -27.52
N SER A 686 -14.52 -0.10 -27.61
CA SER A 686 -13.94 0.61 -26.48
C SER A 686 -15.03 0.75 -25.43
N ASN A 687 -15.04 -0.18 -24.47
CA ASN A 687 -15.20 0.02 -23.02
C ASN A 687 -15.58 -1.30 -22.34
N ALA A 688 -14.56 -2.11 -22.04
CA ALA A 688 -14.48 -3.03 -20.89
C ALA A 688 -13.08 -3.66 -20.77
N THR A 689 -12.25 -3.62 -21.83
CA THR A 689 -10.88 -4.16 -21.79
C THR A 689 -9.97 -3.36 -22.73
N THR A 690 -9.37 -2.29 -22.22
CA THR A 690 -8.03 -1.90 -22.65
C THR A 690 -7.06 -2.86 -21.99
N CYS A 691 -6.78 -3.99 -22.63
CA CYS A 691 -5.53 -4.69 -22.42
C CYS A 691 -4.57 -4.16 -23.49
N THR A 692 -3.82 -3.12 -23.13
CA THR A 692 -2.62 -2.70 -23.85
C THR A 692 -1.65 -3.87 -23.85
N ARG A 693 -1.42 -4.50 -25.00
CA ARG A 693 -0.14 -5.17 -25.26
C ARG A 693 0.77 -4.12 -25.90
N GLN A 694 1.92 -3.90 -25.26
CA GLN A 694 3.13 -3.42 -25.95
C GLN A 694 3.49 -4.38 -27.07
#